data_AF-A0A935QA82-F1
#
_entry.id   AF-A0A935QA82-F1
#
_cell.length_a   1.000
_cell.length_b   1.000
_cell.length_c   1.000
_cell.angle_alpha   90.00
_cell.angle_beta   90.00
_cell.angle_gamma   90.00
#
_symmetry.space_group_name_H-M   'P 1'
#
loop_
_entity.id
_entity.type
_entity.pdbx_description
1 polymer ?
#
loop_
_entity_poly.entity_id
_entity_poly.type
_entity_poly.pdbx_seq_one_letter_code
_entity_poly.pdbx_strand_id
1 'polypeptide(L)'
;MILCNPYGADCNGGWASAVYNVAMTYGAVHEEAIPYSGGTVSSCTQSSYLPFGFVTSWHYVSNNVTQIKNALLEGPVCSAFNADEPFPSYGTGCYTDNVGPYTNHLILIVGWDDRACGGTGGWICKNSWGPSFGMGGYFTIKYGVSLIGSSTTQIDVVVPPTSVSMLGPVDDRDYIAGETVDIAWTTSGEAAATVDIWASLDGFLDTKIADNVPNSGHYLWTLPNHSTTLLQFCVVPLGDTRQGFGISPQRMQLYGHRTRYVSPTGGDVAPYETKATAARSLAAALVACTGRDTVLVTAGDYHERISVTTPTTIIGGWNPTFTARDPQPGATRLQSIDSAMSFVGGLDGHAGVIGFEFYDCVGGISSVPVFGRHGGAIYVNGSSPTIRDCVFTNNTANPFNGSGVGGAIVVINGAPRVEDCVFQGNRATLGGAVAMIGADGAVLTGNQYLQNACMDSVSGQEGAAVYVLDSRVDLIGETFTGNRRCAAGAALSASGSTVIARDVVATGNRADARGGAFQVLGGSLVVEGGRFADNAARLDRGGALNLDGAGCDVRNAVFTRNAAGLLGATIAVNAAPTLRFENTLLLDSGGSGFGCVFLNGAGTVVLRNCVVAGNAHGGVAGSAAGFAGDHNVLWNNPGGHYVGLTGGAHDVVAEPGFCNAAAGDYALALHSPCLDRGDPDPACLDPDGSRADIGVYGGPGCTPVAPAAVAQLSLAELSGASLSWAPNAEADVDHYVVYRLPDEQTQPGAAHVAGTVAHPGHTFASSQSDGCFVVVAVDQDGHVGGYSATVTAGATAAGDAPRALAIAGVAPNPFNPRTTIRFEVPHAGRVEVLIYDMRGRCVRTLTDAVLAVGRHEAVWDGRDDDGAAASAGVYLLRVVAGGEQRSAKLVLAK
;
A
#
# COMPACT_ATOMS: atom_id res chain seq x y z
N MET A 1 55.26 -16.24 7.96
CA MET A 1 55.82 -17.41 7.26
C MET A 1 56.36 -16.98 5.91
N ILE A 2 57.37 -17.67 5.37
CA ILE A 2 58.11 -17.21 4.18
C ILE A 2 57.58 -17.89 2.92
N LEU A 3 56.56 -17.31 2.29
CA LEU A 3 56.08 -17.75 0.97
C LEU A 3 56.58 -16.81 -0.15
N CYS A 4 56.67 -15.52 0.14
CA CYS A 4 57.08 -14.45 -0.77
C CYS A 4 58.44 -13.91 -0.32
N ASN A 5 59.54 -14.36 -0.93
CA ASN A 5 60.86 -13.87 -0.59
C ASN A 5 61.80 -13.83 -1.81
N PRO A 6 62.03 -12.65 -2.40
CA PRO A 6 62.94 -12.51 -3.53
C PRO A 6 64.42 -12.70 -3.16
N TYR A 7 64.73 -12.85 -1.86
CA TYR A 7 66.10 -12.97 -1.33
C TYR A 7 66.55 -14.42 -1.05
N GLY A 8 65.82 -15.44 -1.52
CA GLY A 8 66.30 -16.82 -1.56
C GLY A 8 66.16 -17.62 -0.26
N ALA A 9 65.14 -17.34 0.56
CA ALA A 9 64.78 -18.15 1.72
C ALA A 9 63.31 -18.57 1.61
N ASP A 10 63.03 -19.86 1.81
CA ASP A 10 61.72 -20.48 1.61
C ASP A 10 61.52 -21.63 2.62
N CYS A 11 60.56 -22.54 2.37
CA CYS A 11 60.30 -23.69 3.22
C CYS A 11 61.52 -24.64 3.40
N ASN A 12 62.56 -24.52 2.57
CA ASN A 12 63.81 -25.29 2.65
C ASN A 12 64.91 -24.58 3.48
N GLY A 13 64.60 -23.44 4.11
CA GLY A 13 65.49 -22.75 5.04
C GLY A 13 65.47 -21.22 4.90
N GLY A 14 65.66 -20.53 6.02
CA GLY A 14 65.68 -19.07 6.07
C GLY A 14 65.45 -18.49 7.47
N TRP A 15 65.91 -17.26 7.69
CA TRP A 15 65.65 -16.50 8.92
C TRP A 15 64.51 -15.49 8.73
N ALA A 16 63.81 -15.16 9.81
CA ALA A 16 62.67 -14.25 9.80
C ALA A 16 62.97 -12.86 9.20
N SER A 17 64.23 -12.40 9.29
CA SER A 17 64.71 -11.14 8.73
C SER A 17 64.46 -10.98 7.23
N ALA A 18 64.43 -12.08 6.47
CA ALA A 18 64.13 -12.01 5.04
C ALA A 18 62.67 -11.57 4.78
N VAL A 19 61.72 -12.01 5.60
CA VAL A 19 60.32 -11.56 5.53
C VAL A 19 60.18 -10.13 6.01
N TYR A 20 60.94 -9.74 7.03
CA TYR A 20 60.94 -8.36 7.49
C TYR A 20 61.41 -7.41 6.39
N ASN A 21 62.42 -7.78 5.61
CA ASN A 21 62.86 -6.99 4.45
C ASN A 21 61.75 -6.85 3.40
N VAL A 22 60.96 -7.89 3.15
CA VAL A 22 59.80 -7.81 2.25
C VAL A 22 58.73 -6.87 2.81
N ALA A 23 58.39 -6.99 4.10
CA ALA A 23 57.40 -6.12 4.75
C ALA A 23 57.88 -4.67 4.95
N MET A 24 59.19 -4.44 5.06
CA MET A 24 59.81 -3.10 5.06
C MET A 24 59.81 -2.49 3.65
N THR A 25 60.05 -3.29 2.61
CA THR A 25 60.18 -2.81 1.22
C THR A 25 58.84 -2.61 0.53
N TYR A 26 57.91 -3.54 0.71
CA TYR A 26 56.64 -3.60 -0.02
C TYR A 26 55.41 -3.41 0.90
N GLY A 27 55.61 -3.34 2.22
CA GLY A 27 54.53 -3.32 3.21
C GLY A 27 53.95 -4.72 3.47
N ALA A 28 53.39 -4.95 4.64
CA ALA A 28 52.68 -6.17 4.99
C ALA A 28 51.28 -6.17 4.38
N VAL A 29 50.85 -7.31 3.81
CA VAL A 29 49.52 -7.51 3.22
C VAL A 29 48.72 -8.50 4.06
N HIS A 30 47.39 -8.51 3.94
CA HIS A 30 46.56 -9.51 4.61
C HIS A 30 46.88 -10.93 4.13
N GLU A 31 46.82 -11.91 5.04
CA GLU A 31 47.10 -13.33 4.74
C GLU A 31 46.20 -13.89 3.63
N GLU A 32 44.98 -13.38 3.48
CA GLU A 32 44.04 -13.75 2.41
C GLU A 32 44.54 -13.39 1.00
N ALA A 33 45.34 -12.32 0.87
CA ALA A 33 45.90 -11.91 -0.41
C ALA A 33 47.06 -12.83 -0.85
N ILE A 34 47.81 -13.37 0.11
CA ILE A 34 48.93 -14.30 -0.14
C ILE A 34 48.87 -15.44 0.90
N PRO A 35 47.95 -16.41 0.74
CA PRO A 35 47.78 -17.50 1.70
C PRO A 35 49.03 -18.39 1.73
N TYR A 36 49.46 -18.80 2.93
CA TYR A 36 50.60 -19.70 3.04
C TYR A 36 50.25 -21.12 2.58
N SER A 37 50.94 -21.63 1.55
CA SER A 37 50.70 -22.95 0.94
C SER A 37 51.78 -24.00 1.19
N GLY A 38 52.82 -23.70 1.98
CA GLY A 38 53.82 -24.70 2.40
C GLY A 38 54.82 -25.14 1.33
N GLY A 39 55.13 -24.30 0.32
CA GLY A 39 56.09 -24.62 -0.75
C GLY A 39 56.97 -23.45 -1.19
N THR A 40 57.68 -23.62 -2.30
CA THR A 40 58.46 -22.59 -3.01
C THR A 40 57.60 -21.87 -4.03
N VAL A 41 57.60 -20.53 -4.04
CA VAL A 41 56.88 -19.72 -5.05
C VAL A 41 57.90 -19.08 -5.98
N SER A 42 57.70 -19.21 -7.29
CA SER A 42 58.64 -18.74 -8.33
C SER A 42 58.57 -17.24 -8.63
N SER A 43 57.57 -16.52 -8.13
CA SER A 43 57.44 -15.07 -8.29
C SER A 43 56.68 -14.45 -7.13
N CYS A 44 57.31 -13.55 -6.39
CA CYS A 44 56.71 -12.82 -5.29
C CYS A 44 55.88 -11.65 -5.85
N THR A 45 54.56 -11.67 -5.65
CA THR A 45 53.61 -10.66 -6.17
C THR A 45 53.15 -9.66 -5.11
N GLN A 46 53.85 -9.56 -3.98
CA GLN A 46 53.45 -8.69 -2.87
C GLN A 46 53.29 -7.21 -3.25
N SER A 47 54.07 -6.73 -4.21
CA SER A 47 53.95 -5.38 -4.77
C SER A 47 52.66 -5.14 -5.56
N SER A 48 51.91 -6.19 -5.90
CA SER A 48 50.65 -6.10 -6.64
C SER A 48 49.42 -5.90 -5.73
N TYR A 49 49.60 -5.88 -4.41
CA TYR A 49 48.52 -5.72 -3.43
C TYR A 49 48.70 -4.44 -2.61
N LEU A 50 47.58 -3.92 -2.11
CA LEU A 50 47.56 -2.80 -1.19
C LEU A 50 48.21 -3.20 0.16
N PRO A 51 49.27 -2.52 0.63
CA PRO A 51 49.87 -2.79 1.93
C PRO A 51 48.98 -2.26 3.06
N PHE A 52 48.82 -3.04 4.12
CA PHE A 52 48.06 -2.66 5.33
C PHE A 52 48.91 -1.86 6.32
N GLY A 53 50.21 -2.15 6.40
CA GLY A 53 51.13 -1.49 7.31
C GLY A 53 52.58 -1.82 6.97
N PHE A 54 53.52 -1.10 7.56
CA PHE A 54 54.94 -1.28 7.28
C PHE A 54 55.69 -1.69 8.54
N VAL A 55 56.59 -2.65 8.39
CA VAL A 55 57.67 -2.82 9.35
C VAL A 55 58.65 -1.67 9.11
N THR A 56 59.12 -1.02 10.17
CA THR A 56 60.12 0.06 10.07
C THR A 56 61.49 -0.38 10.51
N SER A 57 61.54 -1.25 11.52
CA SER A 57 62.75 -1.85 12.04
C SER A 57 62.42 -3.16 12.75
N TRP A 58 63.45 -3.89 13.13
CA TRP A 58 63.32 -5.06 13.98
C TRP A 58 64.60 -5.20 14.79
N HIS A 59 64.48 -5.84 15.95
CA HIS A 59 65.61 -6.04 16.84
C HIS A 59 65.53 -7.41 17.52
N TYR A 60 66.68 -7.89 18.00
CA TYR A 60 66.74 -9.14 18.75
C TYR A 60 66.28 -8.92 20.19
N VAL A 61 65.42 -9.81 20.67
CA VAL A 61 65.07 -9.95 22.08
C VAL A 61 65.95 -11.04 22.67
N SER A 62 66.58 -10.75 23.80
CA SER A 62 67.41 -11.73 24.49
C SER A 62 66.57 -12.94 24.91
N ASN A 63 67.11 -14.16 24.76
CA ASN A 63 66.43 -15.39 25.19
C ASN A 63 66.39 -15.47 26.73
N ASN A 64 65.47 -14.71 27.31
CA ASN A 64 65.24 -14.57 28.73
C ASN A 64 63.73 -14.41 28.94
N VAL A 65 63.15 -15.18 29.86
CA VAL A 65 61.70 -15.20 30.07
C VAL A 65 61.14 -13.81 30.36
N THR A 66 61.81 -13.01 31.19
CA THR A 66 61.36 -11.64 31.49
C THR A 66 61.43 -10.74 30.27
N GLN A 67 62.51 -10.81 29.49
CA GLN A 67 62.68 -9.97 28.29
C GLN A 67 61.65 -10.31 27.20
N ILE A 68 61.41 -11.60 26.97
CA ILE A 68 60.39 -12.05 26.01
C ILE A 68 58.98 -11.64 26.48
N LYS A 69 58.67 -11.75 27.78
CA LYS A 69 57.40 -11.25 28.33
C LYS A 69 57.24 -9.74 28.13
N ASN A 70 58.28 -8.96 28.39
CA ASN A 70 58.25 -7.52 28.18
C ASN A 70 57.98 -7.18 26.71
N ALA A 71 58.65 -7.85 25.78
CA ALA A 71 58.39 -7.71 24.35
C ALA A 71 56.93 -8.07 24.01
N LEU A 72 56.39 -9.16 24.58
CA LEU A 72 55.00 -9.58 24.37
C LEU A 72 53.96 -8.58 24.89
N LEU A 73 54.32 -7.63 25.76
CA LEU A 73 53.42 -6.53 26.14
C LEU A 73 53.22 -5.52 25.01
N GLU A 74 54.17 -5.42 24.08
CA GLU A 74 54.10 -4.54 22.92
C GLU A 74 53.60 -5.27 21.68
N GLY A 75 53.86 -6.58 21.57
CA GLY A 75 53.26 -7.43 20.53
C GLY A 75 53.91 -8.81 20.41
N PRO A 76 53.37 -9.68 19.55
CA PRO A 76 53.92 -11.02 19.32
C PRO A 76 55.38 -10.98 18.84
N VAL A 77 56.18 -11.97 19.26
CA VAL A 77 57.58 -12.07 18.86
C VAL A 77 57.82 -13.32 18.01
N CYS A 78 58.61 -13.19 16.96
CA CYS A 78 59.05 -14.35 16.19
C CYS A 78 60.22 -15.01 16.91
N SER A 79 60.19 -16.33 17.09
CA SER A 79 61.26 -17.07 17.75
C SER A 79 61.55 -18.34 16.97
N ALA A 80 62.76 -18.86 17.15
CA ALA A 80 63.14 -20.19 16.71
C ALA A 80 63.21 -21.15 17.89
N PHE A 81 63.06 -22.44 17.59
CA PHE A 81 63.34 -23.53 18.50
C PHE A 81 63.70 -24.80 17.69
N ASN A 82 64.05 -25.88 18.37
CA ASN A 82 64.22 -27.19 17.73
C ASN A 82 62.88 -27.95 17.75
N ALA A 83 62.37 -28.24 16.57
CA ALA A 83 61.12 -28.93 16.33
C ALA A 83 61.32 -30.38 15.82
N ASP A 84 62.47 -31.00 16.11
CA ASP A 84 62.67 -32.43 15.84
C ASP A 84 61.68 -33.29 16.65
N GLU A 85 61.58 -34.58 16.31
CA GLU A 85 60.73 -35.52 17.02
C GLU A 85 60.99 -35.47 18.55
N PRO A 86 59.94 -35.37 19.38
CA PRO A 86 58.53 -35.68 19.06
C PRO A 86 57.63 -34.49 18.69
N PHE A 87 58.17 -33.28 18.44
CA PHE A 87 57.33 -32.10 18.21
C PHE A 87 56.36 -32.20 17.03
N PRO A 88 56.72 -32.78 15.86
CA PRO A 88 55.81 -32.93 14.73
C PRO A 88 54.52 -33.68 15.08
N SER A 89 54.57 -34.54 16.11
CA SER A 89 53.45 -35.35 16.61
C SER A 89 52.66 -34.66 17.74
N TYR A 90 52.92 -33.39 18.06
CA TYR A 90 52.23 -32.68 19.14
C TYR A 90 50.73 -32.50 18.85
N GLY A 91 49.89 -32.93 19.80
CA GLY A 91 48.43 -32.79 19.73
C GLY A 91 47.85 -31.79 20.73
N THR A 92 48.19 -31.89 22.02
CA THR A 92 47.64 -31.02 23.07
C THR A 92 48.55 -30.99 24.30
N GLY A 93 48.22 -30.17 25.30
CA GLY A 93 48.96 -30.07 26.56
C GLY A 93 50.19 -29.17 26.48
N CYS A 94 51.15 -29.34 27.39
CA CYS A 94 52.41 -28.61 27.35
C CYS A 94 53.54 -29.48 26.79
N TYR A 95 54.22 -28.99 25.75
CA TYR A 95 55.44 -29.59 25.22
C TYR A 95 56.61 -29.31 26.17
N THR A 96 57.22 -30.38 26.70
CA THR A 96 58.27 -30.30 27.73
C THR A 96 59.58 -30.95 27.32
N ASP A 97 59.62 -31.61 26.16
CA ASP A 97 60.81 -32.29 25.68
C ASP A 97 61.89 -31.28 25.29
N ASN A 98 63.15 -31.67 25.45
CA ASN A 98 64.31 -30.84 25.13
C ASN A 98 65.16 -31.57 24.08
N VAL A 99 65.03 -31.16 22.82
CA VAL A 99 65.58 -31.86 21.66
C VAL A 99 66.61 -31.01 20.90
N GLY A 100 67.66 -31.68 20.43
CA GLY A 100 68.68 -31.17 19.51
C GLY A 100 69.56 -30.00 20.01
N PRO A 101 70.77 -29.82 19.46
CA PRO A 101 71.64 -28.69 19.80
C PRO A 101 71.45 -27.45 18.91
N TYR A 102 70.57 -27.51 17.91
CA TYR A 102 70.38 -26.42 16.94
C TYR A 102 68.88 -26.12 16.73
N THR A 103 68.54 -24.85 16.52
CA THR A 103 67.19 -24.44 16.11
C THR A 103 66.96 -24.77 14.63
N ASN A 104 65.78 -25.27 14.29
CA ASN A 104 65.42 -25.62 12.90
C ASN A 104 64.02 -25.15 12.48
N HIS A 105 63.24 -24.56 13.39
CA HIS A 105 61.86 -24.17 13.11
C HIS A 105 61.52 -22.79 13.68
N LEU A 106 60.84 -21.96 12.88
CA LEU A 106 60.38 -20.63 13.26
C LEU A 106 58.91 -20.67 13.66
N ILE A 107 58.59 -19.98 14.76
CA ILE A 107 57.24 -19.85 15.31
C ILE A 107 56.96 -18.41 15.72
N LEU A 108 55.71 -18.14 16.09
CA LEU A 108 55.32 -16.88 16.69
C LEU A 108 54.90 -17.12 18.14
N ILE A 109 55.59 -16.53 19.10
CA ILE A 109 55.15 -16.50 20.50
C ILE A 109 54.11 -15.38 20.60
N VAL A 110 52.90 -15.72 21.06
CA VAL A 110 51.76 -14.80 21.13
C VAL A 110 51.32 -14.53 22.57
N GLY A 111 51.87 -15.25 23.53
CA GLY A 111 51.53 -15.08 24.93
C GLY A 111 52.26 -16.09 25.81
N TRP A 112 51.90 -16.11 27.09
CA TRP A 112 52.45 -17.02 28.08
C TRP A 112 51.42 -17.36 29.16
N ASP A 113 51.61 -18.49 29.85
CA ASP A 113 50.89 -18.81 31.08
C ASP A 113 51.87 -19.38 32.10
N ASP A 114 52.07 -18.66 33.21
CA ASP A 114 52.98 -19.08 34.28
C ASP A 114 52.47 -20.27 35.09
N ARG A 115 51.18 -20.61 34.95
CA ARG A 115 50.57 -21.78 35.58
C ARG A 115 50.65 -23.02 34.69
N ALA A 116 50.95 -22.85 33.41
CA ALA A 116 51.08 -23.96 32.47
C ALA A 116 52.27 -24.87 32.82
N CYS A 117 52.32 -26.05 32.18
CA CYS A 117 53.42 -26.99 32.33
C CYS A 117 53.67 -27.41 33.79
N GLY A 118 52.59 -27.67 34.54
CA GLY A 118 52.66 -28.04 35.95
C GLY A 118 53.14 -26.92 36.87
N GLY A 119 52.86 -25.65 36.55
CA GLY A 119 53.28 -24.49 37.34
C GLY A 119 54.71 -24.03 37.10
N THR A 120 55.39 -24.58 36.08
CA THR A 120 56.75 -24.15 35.68
C THR A 120 56.74 -23.09 34.59
N GLY A 121 55.56 -22.78 34.04
CA GLY A 121 55.33 -21.76 33.03
C GLY A 121 55.67 -22.20 31.61
N GLY A 122 54.93 -21.66 30.64
CA GLY A 122 55.13 -21.96 29.23
C GLY A 122 54.71 -20.82 28.30
N TRP A 123 55.33 -20.81 27.12
CA TRP A 123 54.98 -19.95 26.00
C TRP A 123 53.78 -20.52 25.25
N ILE A 124 52.88 -19.63 24.81
CA ILE A 124 51.79 -19.95 23.89
C ILE A 124 52.25 -19.52 22.50
N CYS A 125 52.34 -20.47 21.58
CA CYS A 125 52.95 -20.30 20.28
C CYS A 125 51.96 -20.63 19.16
N LYS A 126 51.91 -19.79 18.11
CA LYS A 126 51.24 -20.09 16.84
C LYS A 126 52.22 -20.80 15.92
N ASN A 127 51.80 -21.94 15.36
CA ASN A 127 52.60 -22.73 14.42
C ASN A 127 52.20 -22.45 12.96
N SER A 128 53.15 -22.66 12.07
CA SER A 128 53.04 -22.49 10.62
C SER A 128 52.26 -23.58 9.89
N TRP A 129 52.00 -24.73 10.54
CA TRP A 129 51.43 -25.91 9.87
C TRP A 129 49.90 -25.93 9.79
N GLY A 130 49.28 -24.76 9.95
CA GLY A 130 47.84 -24.56 9.78
C GLY A 130 46.99 -25.04 10.98
N PRO A 131 45.66 -24.83 10.89
CA PRO A 131 44.74 -25.05 12.02
C PRO A 131 44.62 -26.51 12.48
N SER A 132 44.98 -27.48 11.63
CA SER A 132 44.91 -28.92 11.95
C SER A 132 46.01 -29.40 12.89
N PHE A 133 47.05 -28.59 13.14
CA PHE A 133 48.15 -28.92 14.04
C PHE A 133 47.83 -28.54 15.50
N GLY A 134 48.17 -29.41 16.45
CA GLY A 134 48.05 -29.11 17.87
C GLY A 134 46.62 -28.68 18.28
N MET A 135 46.53 -27.54 18.96
CA MET A 135 45.29 -26.96 19.48
C MET A 135 44.78 -25.86 18.55
N GLY A 136 44.35 -26.21 17.33
CA GLY A 136 43.83 -25.24 16.36
C GLY A 136 44.92 -24.40 15.69
N GLY A 137 46.11 -24.98 15.48
CA GLY A 137 47.31 -24.30 14.98
C GLY A 137 48.22 -23.75 16.08
N TYR A 138 47.87 -23.94 17.35
CA TYR A 138 48.63 -23.46 18.50
C TYR A 138 49.24 -24.61 19.31
N PHE A 139 50.31 -24.30 20.04
CA PHE A 139 50.91 -25.19 21.03
C PHE A 139 51.42 -24.41 22.23
N THR A 140 51.49 -25.09 23.37
CA THR A 140 52.13 -24.55 24.57
C THR A 140 53.46 -25.27 24.81
N ILE A 141 54.54 -24.55 25.05
CA ILE A 141 55.88 -25.10 25.28
C ILE A 141 56.50 -24.54 26.55
N LYS A 142 57.07 -25.42 27.39
CA LYS A 142 57.71 -25.03 28.66
C LYS A 142 58.86 -24.06 28.42
N TYR A 143 59.06 -23.10 29.33
CA TYR A 143 60.20 -22.20 29.24
C TYR A 143 61.54 -22.96 29.22
N GLY A 144 62.44 -22.57 28.31
CA GLY A 144 63.83 -23.04 28.27
C GLY A 144 64.05 -24.45 27.68
N VAL A 145 63.03 -25.11 27.14
CA VAL A 145 63.18 -26.42 26.49
C VAL A 145 63.29 -26.30 24.97
N SER A 146 63.99 -27.22 24.32
CA SER A 146 64.22 -27.28 22.87
C SER A 146 64.71 -25.96 22.27
N LEU A 147 65.54 -25.23 23.02
CA LEU A 147 66.08 -23.94 22.61
C LEU A 147 64.99 -22.87 22.34
N ILE A 148 63.76 -23.04 22.83
CA ILE A 148 62.69 -22.05 22.67
C ILE A 148 63.11 -20.67 23.18
N GLY A 149 62.75 -19.62 22.43
CA GLY A 149 63.22 -18.26 22.65
C GLY A 149 64.54 -17.93 21.93
N SER A 150 65.13 -18.88 21.20
CA SER A 150 66.34 -18.62 20.42
C SER A 150 66.05 -17.74 19.20
N SER A 151 67.00 -16.86 18.87
CA SER A 151 66.85 -15.89 17.78
C SER A 151 65.52 -15.12 17.84
N THR A 152 65.03 -14.83 19.05
CA THR A 152 63.78 -14.09 19.21
C THR A 152 63.95 -12.69 18.64
N THR A 153 63.00 -12.28 17.83
CA THR A 153 62.97 -10.98 17.18
C THR A 153 61.61 -10.34 17.39
N GLN A 154 61.65 -9.05 17.66
CA GLN A 154 60.48 -8.20 17.71
C GLN A 154 60.56 -7.21 16.55
N ILE A 155 59.43 -6.99 15.89
CA ILE A 155 59.31 -6.03 14.81
C ILE A 155 58.72 -4.73 15.36
N ASP A 156 59.26 -3.62 14.88
CA ASP A 156 58.67 -2.30 15.05
C ASP A 156 57.79 -2.06 13.82
N VAL A 157 56.50 -1.82 14.07
CA VAL A 157 55.52 -1.57 13.02
C VAL A 157 54.99 -0.16 13.13
N VAL A 158 54.76 0.47 11.98
CA VAL A 158 53.92 1.66 11.92
C VAL A 158 52.49 1.19 11.80
N VAL A 159 51.73 1.34 12.88
CA VAL A 159 50.28 1.21 12.86
C VAL A 159 49.73 2.33 11.99
N PRO A 160 48.74 2.05 11.12
CA PRO A 160 48.07 3.10 10.39
C PRO A 160 47.54 4.20 11.31
N PRO A 161 47.81 5.49 11.02
CA PRO A 161 47.35 6.58 11.85
C PRO A 161 45.83 6.78 11.71
N THR A 162 45.24 6.33 10.59
CA THR A 162 43.79 6.28 10.36
C THR A 162 43.39 4.83 10.12
N SER A 163 42.39 4.35 10.86
CA SER A 163 41.73 3.07 10.62
C SER A 163 40.36 3.28 9.99
N VAL A 164 39.97 2.39 9.07
CA VAL A 164 38.66 2.43 8.40
C VAL A 164 37.88 1.16 8.73
N SER A 165 36.61 1.31 9.08
CA SER A 165 35.68 0.20 9.30
C SER A 165 34.50 0.33 8.33
N MET A 166 34.28 -0.72 7.53
CA MET A 166 33.16 -0.77 6.61
C MET A 166 31.85 -0.99 7.38
N LEU A 167 30.85 -0.15 7.11
CA LEU A 167 29.49 -0.28 7.64
C LEU A 167 28.53 -0.89 6.61
N GLY A 168 28.80 -0.70 5.32
CA GLY A 168 27.97 -1.19 4.23
C GLY A 168 28.69 -1.14 2.89
N PRO A 169 28.31 -1.98 1.93
CA PRO A 169 27.37 -3.09 2.10
C PRO A 169 27.97 -4.25 2.92
N VAL A 170 27.13 -4.84 3.79
CA VAL A 170 27.46 -5.99 4.66
C VAL A 170 26.37 -7.07 4.61
N ASP A 171 25.55 -7.07 3.56
CA ASP A 171 24.45 -8.04 3.38
C ASP A 171 24.83 -9.16 2.40
N ASP A 172 24.15 -10.30 2.52
CA ASP A 172 24.38 -11.52 1.72
C ASP A 172 23.53 -11.55 0.44
N ARG A 173 22.96 -10.41 0.04
CA ARG A 173 22.05 -10.38 -1.10
C ARG A 173 22.82 -10.35 -2.41
N ASP A 174 22.13 -10.74 -3.46
CA ASP A 174 22.60 -10.60 -4.82
C ASP A 174 22.55 -9.14 -5.28
N TYR A 175 23.66 -8.65 -5.82
CA TYR A 175 23.75 -7.34 -6.46
C TYR A 175 23.49 -7.46 -7.95
N ILE A 176 22.82 -6.47 -8.53
CA ILE A 176 22.52 -6.41 -9.96
C ILE A 176 23.31 -5.26 -10.58
N ALA A 177 23.94 -5.51 -11.72
CA ALA A 177 24.55 -4.46 -12.51
C ALA A 177 23.58 -3.28 -12.78
N GLY A 178 24.08 -2.06 -12.71
CA GLY A 178 23.28 -0.84 -12.84
C GLY A 178 22.56 -0.38 -11.57
N GLU A 179 22.53 -1.19 -10.51
CA GLU A 179 22.08 -0.77 -9.18
C GLU A 179 23.06 0.26 -8.57
N THR A 180 22.53 1.23 -7.81
CA THR A 180 23.35 2.16 -7.03
C THR A 180 23.48 1.68 -5.59
N VAL A 181 24.71 1.41 -5.15
CA VAL A 181 25.02 0.92 -3.81
C VAL A 181 25.65 2.02 -2.97
N ASP A 182 25.31 2.03 -1.67
CA ASP A 182 25.97 2.89 -0.68
C ASP A 182 27.15 2.16 -0.05
N ILE A 183 28.36 2.59 -0.41
CA ILE A 183 29.61 2.13 0.20
C ILE A 183 29.82 3.01 1.43
N ALA A 184 29.46 2.51 2.61
CA ALA A 184 29.48 3.25 3.86
C ALA A 184 30.62 2.78 4.77
N TRP A 185 31.28 3.73 5.44
CA TRP A 185 32.40 3.47 6.33
C TRP A 185 32.47 4.48 7.49
N THR A 186 33.28 4.14 8.49
CA THR A 186 33.70 5.07 9.54
C THR A 186 35.21 5.09 9.62
N THR A 187 35.77 6.22 10.05
CA THR A 187 37.22 6.38 10.26
C THR A 187 37.52 6.77 11.71
N SER A 188 38.58 6.22 12.29
CA SER A 188 39.11 6.63 13.61
C SER A 188 40.62 6.85 13.56
N GLY A 189 41.15 7.66 14.48
CA GLY A 189 42.57 8.04 14.51
C GLY A 189 42.82 9.45 13.93
N GLU A 190 43.93 9.65 13.23
CA GLU A 190 44.24 10.89 12.51
C GLU A 190 43.22 11.17 11.41
N ALA A 191 42.92 12.45 11.19
CA ALA A 191 41.91 12.88 10.24
C ALA A 191 42.44 12.78 8.80
N ALA A 192 41.91 11.83 8.03
CA ALA A 192 42.03 11.82 6.58
C ALA A 192 40.95 12.71 5.98
N ALA A 193 41.33 13.72 5.21
CA ALA A 193 40.39 14.64 4.56
C ALA A 193 39.63 13.98 3.41
N THR A 194 40.27 13.01 2.76
CA THR A 194 39.76 12.33 1.57
C THR A 194 40.05 10.83 1.63
N VAL A 195 39.31 10.05 0.83
CA VAL A 195 39.54 8.62 0.64
C VAL A 195 39.57 8.27 -0.85
N ASP A 196 40.21 7.15 -1.19
CA ASP A 196 40.03 6.43 -2.44
C ASP A 196 39.11 5.23 -2.19
N ILE A 197 38.31 4.88 -3.20
CA ILE A 197 37.40 3.75 -3.15
C ILE A 197 37.77 2.78 -4.27
N TRP A 198 37.91 1.52 -3.89
CA TRP A 198 38.28 0.42 -4.76
C TRP A 198 37.24 -0.68 -4.68
N ALA A 199 37.12 -1.45 -5.77
CA ALA A 199 36.42 -2.71 -5.78
C ALA A 199 37.30 -3.82 -6.34
N SER A 200 36.93 -5.04 -5.97
CA SER A 200 37.34 -6.25 -6.66
C SER A 200 36.19 -6.76 -7.51
N LEU A 201 36.48 -7.19 -8.74
CA LEU A 201 35.53 -7.95 -9.56
C LEU A 201 36.03 -9.36 -9.87
N ASP A 202 37.28 -9.67 -9.58
CA ASP A 202 37.96 -10.92 -9.97
C ASP A 202 38.71 -11.57 -8.79
N GLY A 203 38.51 -11.06 -7.57
CA GLY A 203 39.20 -11.49 -6.36
C GLY A 203 40.43 -10.65 -6.00
N PHE A 204 40.83 -9.70 -6.85
CA PHE A 204 41.88 -8.72 -6.57
C PHE A 204 41.29 -7.31 -6.39
N LEU A 205 41.77 -6.54 -5.40
CA LEU A 205 41.37 -5.14 -5.19
C LEU A 205 42.16 -4.21 -6.10
N ASP A 206 41.90 -4.27 -7.41
CA ASP A 206 42.67 -3.57 -8.43
C ASP A 206 41.87 -2.51 -9.21
N THR A 207 40.56 -2.46 -9.02
CA THR A 207 39.67 -1.56 -9.74
C THR A 207 39.37 -0.34 -8.88
N LYS A 208 40.00 0.80 -9.20
CA LYS A 208 39.68 2.06 -8.54
C LYS A 208 38.33 2.59 -9.03
N ILE A 209 37.39 2.74 -8.12
CA ILE A 209 36.04 3.26 -8.38
C ILE A 209 36.03 4.79 -8.36
N ALA A 210 36.67 5.37 -7.34
CA ALA A 210 36.71 6.81 -7.13
C ALA A 210 38.00 7.21 -6.43
N ASP A 211 38.54 8.37 -6.78
CA ASP A 211 39.74 8.93 -6.19
C ASP A 211 39.47 10.23 -5.45
N ASN A 212 40.21 10.45 -4.35
CA ASN A 212 40.25 11.70 -3.60
C ASN A 212 38.85 12.24 -3.22
N VAL A 213 37.90 11.35 -2.89
CA VAL A 213 36.55 11.74 -2.48
C VAL A 213 36.56 12.24 -1.04
N PRO A 214 35.72 13.21 -0.65
CA PRO A 214 35.64 13.65 0.74
C PRO A 214 35.40 12.47 1.68
N ASN A 215 36.09 12.46 2.82
CA ASN A 215 35.87 11.44 3.85
C ASN A 215 34.57 11.71 4.62
N SER A 216 33.43 11.58 3.94
CA SER A 216 32.06 11.81 4.46
C SER A 216 31.43 10.58 5.11
N GLY A 217 32.11 9.43 5.06
CA GLY A 217 31.63 8.15 5.60
C GLY A 217 30.70 7.37 4.66
N HIS A 218 30.49 7.85 3.43
CA HIS A 218 29.70 7.13 2.43
C HIS A 218 30.02 7.57 0.99
N TYR A 219 29.73 6.68 0.03
CA TYR A 219 29.82 6.97 -1.40
C TYR A 219 28.82 6.11 -2.19
N LEU A 220 28.01 6.76 -3.02
CA LEU A 220 27.08 6.09 -3.90
C LEU A 220 27.77 5.68 -5.21
N TRP A 221 27.76 4.39 -5.52
CA TRP A 221 28.32 3.87 -6.77
C TRP A 221 27.32 3.06 -7.57
N THR A 222 27.20 3.35 -8.87
CA THR A 222 26.43 2.52 -9.80
C THR A 222 27.28 1.34 -10.28
N LEU A 223 26.82 0.13 -9.98
CA LEU A 223 27.55 -1.10 -10.26
C LEU A 223 27.74 -1.33 -11.77
N PRO A 224 28.93 -1.77 -12.22
CA PRO A 224 29.22 -1.98 -13.63
C PRO A 224 28.48 -3.23 -14.14
N ASN A 225 28.22 -3.27 -15.45
CA ASN A 225 27.63 -4.45 -16.07
C ASN A 225 28.64 -5.60 -16.21
N HIS A 226 28.80 -6.36 -15.13
CA HIS A 226 29.74 -7.45 -14.99
C HIS A 226 29.16 -8.55 -14.09
N SER A 227 29.46 -9.83 -14.35
CA SER A 227 29.05 -10.93 -13.48
C SER A 227 30.24 -11.47 -12.70
N THR A 228 30.15 -11.52 -11.38
CA THR A 228 31.21 -12.08 -10.52
C THR A 228 30.68 -12.52 -9.14
N THR A 229 31.27 -13.55 -8.55
CA THR A 229 31.04 -13.96 -7.16
C THR A 229 32.04 -13.30 -6.19
N LEU A 230 32.87 -12.38 -6.70
CA LEU A 230 34.08 -11.89 -6.05
C LEU A 230 34.02 -10.38 -5.79
N LEU A 231 32.81 -9.78 -5.80
CA LEU A 231 32.65 -8.35 -5.55
C LEU A 231 33.08 -8.03 -4.11
N GLN A 232 34.03 -7.12 -3.93
CA GLN A 232 34.48 -6.68 -2.60
C GLN A 232 34.83 -5.21 -2.65
N PHE A 233 34.48 -4.42 -1.62
CA PHE A 233 34.79 -3.00 -1.57
C PHE A 233 35.97 -2.72 -0.63
N CYS A 234 36.79 -1.74 -0.97
CA CYS A 234 37.87 -1.27 -0.13
C CYS A 234 37.91 0.26 -0.11
N VAL A 235 38.00 0.84 1.09
CA VAL A 235 38.13 2.28 1.31
C VAL A 235 39.50 2.57 1.91
N VAL A 236 40.22 3.47 1.26
CA VAL A 236 41.61 3.82 1.58
C VAL A 236 41.70 5.31 1.92
N PRO A 237 42.04 5.70 3.16
CA PRO A 237 42.21 7.10 3.55
C PRO A 237 43.47 7.72 2.95
N LEU A 238 43.38 8.95 2.46
CA LEU A 238 44.50 9.72 1.87
C LEU A 238 44.85 10.95 2.72
N GLY A 239 46.15 11.28 2.82
CA GLY A 239 46.65 12.48 3.52
C GLY A 239 48.12 12.49 3.98
N ASP A 240 48.70 11.34 4.32
CA ASP A 240 50.16 11.07 4.54
C ASP A 240 50.34 9.53 4.47
N THR A 241 51.45 9.03 3.91
CA THR A 241 51.56 7.69 3.28
C THR A 241 51.74 6.50 4.25
N ARG A 242 51.05 6.50 5.40
CA ARG A 242 51.08 5.42 6.42
C ARG A 242 49.73 4.70 6.55
N GLN A 243 49.01 4.54 5.44
CA GLN A 243 47.56 4.31 5.37
C GLN A 243 47.09 2.96 5.93
N GLY A 244 45.87 2.93 6.48
CA GLY A 244 45.15 1.72 6.86
C GLY A 244 43.82 1.71 6.13
N PHE A 245 43.39 0.56 5.62
CA PHE A 245 42.20 0.46 4.79
C PHE A 245 41.11 -0.38 5.45
N GLY A 246 39.88 -0.21 5.00
CA GLY A 246 38.74 -1.03 5.39
C GLY A 246 38.26 -1.82 4.18
N ILE A 247 38.10 -3.14 4.32
CA ILE A 247 37.54 -4.00 3.29
C ILE A 247 36.17 -4.48 3.75
N SER A 248 35.22 -4.62 2.83
CA SER A 248 33.94 -5.27 3.14
C SER A 248 34.20 -6.69 3.68
N PRO A 249 33.55 -7.09 4.78
CA PRO A 249 33.89 -8.31 5.50
C PRO A 249 33.59 -9.59 4.71
N GLN A 250 32.81 -9.49 3.63
CA GLN A 250 32.45 -10.60 2.76
C GLN A 250 32.55 -10.23 1.29
N ARG A 251 32.74 -11.27 0.47
CA ARG A 251 32.60 -11.19 -0.99
C ARG A 251 31.12 -11.30 -1.33
N MET A 252 30.70 -10.45 -2.24
CA MET A 252 29.33 -10.34 -2.72
C MET A 252 29.23 -10.86 -4.15
N GLN A 253 28.01 -11.28 -4.50
CA GLN A 253 27.68 -11.71 -5.85
C GLN A 253 27.13 -10.52 -6.64
N LEU A 254 27.77 -10.19 -7.76
CA LEU A 254 27.26 -9.26 -8.77
C LEU A 254 26.79 -10.04 -9.99
N TYR A 255 25.56 -9.80 -10.44
CA TYR A 255 25.03 -10.33 -11.68
C TYR A 255 25.02 -9.24 -12.75
N GLY A 256 25.78 -9.48 -13.82
CA GLY A 256 25.61 -8.75 -15.06
C GLY A 256 24.27 -9.09 -15.68
N HIS A 257 23.70 -8.13 -16.40
CA HIS A 257 22.46 -8.29 -17.14
C HIS A 257 22.69 -8.01 -18.61
N ARG A 258 21.97 -8.72 -19.48
CA ARG A 258 21.94 -8.43 -20.91
C ARG A 258 20.52 -8.07 -21.33
N THR A 259 20.41 -7.22 -22.34
CA THR A 259 19.13 -6.89 -22.95
C THR A 259 18.91 -7.76 -24.19
N ARG A 260 17.76 -8.43 -24.25
CA ARG A 260 17.27 -9.16 -25.41
C ARG A 260 16.13 -8.38 -26.05
N TYR A 261 16.06 -8.40 -27.37
CA TYR A 261 14.99 -7.73 -28.12
C TYR A 261 14.10 -8.78 -28.78
N VAL A 262 12.78 -8.63 -28.68
CA VAL A 262 11.77 -9.49 -29.31
C VAL A 262 10.86 -8.64 -30.18
N SER A 263 10.73 -9.01 -31.45
CA SER A 263 9.80 -8.38 -32.40
C SER A 263 9.33 -9.40 -33.44
N PRO A 264 8.04 -9.44 -33.81
CA PRO A 264 7.53 -10.39 -34.81
C PRO A 264 8.22 -10.24 -36.18
N THR A 265 8.74 -9.05 -36.47
CA THR A 265 9.49 -8.73 -37.70
C THR A 265 11.01 -8.68 -37.48
N GLY A 266 11.51 -9.23 -36.37
CA GLY A 266 12.93 -9.23 -36.01
C GLY A 266 13.82 -9.99 -37.00
N GLY A 267 15.13 -9.68 -36.96
CA GLY A 267 16.15 -10.34 -37.77
C GLY A 267 16.42 -11.79 -37.38
N ASP A 268 16.07 -12.17 -36.15
CA ASP A 268 16.10 -13.54 -35.62
C ASP A 268 17.51 -14.13 -35.53
N VAL A 269 18.45 -13.35 -34.98
CA VAL A 269 19.86 -13.74 -34.85
C VAL A 269 20.27 -13.72 -33.37
N ALA A 270 20.46 -14.90 -32.78
CA ALA A 270 20.95 -15.04 -31.42
C ALA A 270 22.34 -14.37 -31.25
N PRO A 271 22.64 -13.74 -30.10
CA PRO A 271 21.90 -13.75 -28.84
C PRO A 271 20.86 -12.63 -28.69
N TYR A 272 20.38 -12.03 -29.79
CA TYR A 272 19.29 -11.04 -29.79
C TYR A 272 19.58 -9.75 -29.00
N GLU A 273 20.85 -9.35 -28.91
CA GLU A 273 21.31 -8.18 -28.12
C GLU A 273 21.17 -6.83 -28.82
N THR A 274 20.66 -6.81 -30.05
CA THR A 274 20.41 -5.58 -30.79
C THR A 274 19.02 -5.59 -31.39
N LYS A 275 18.48 -4.40 -31.64
CA LYS A 275 17.17 -4.21 -32.29
C LYS A 275 17.10 -4.92 -33.66
N ALA A 276 18.18 -4.86 -34.43
CA ALA A 276 18.26 -5.49 -35.75
C ALA A 276 18.30 -7.02 -35.67
N THR A 277 18.87 -7.57 -34.61
CA THR A 277 18.99 -9.01 -34.39
C THR A 277 17.83 -9.58 -33.57
N ALA A 278 16.81 -8.79 -33.22
CA ALA A 278 15.71 -9.19 -32.34
C ALA A 278 15.11 -10.56 -32.69
N ALA A 279 14.83 -11.37 -31.68
CA ALA A 279 14.15 -12.67 -31.81
C ALA A 279 12.74 -12.47 -32.36
N ARG A 280 12.27 -13.43 -33.16
CA ARG A 280 10.87 -13.43 -33.65
C ARG A 280 9.87 -13.96 -32.62
N SER A 281 10.35 -14.64 -31.59
CA SER A 281 9.52 -15.26 -30.57
C SER A 281 10.06 -15.00 -29.17
N LEU A 282 9.15 -14.98 -28.19
CA LEU A 282 9.52 -14.86 -26.77
C LEU A 282 10.32 -16.08 -26.33
N ALA A 283 9.90 -17.28 -26.75
CA ALA A 283 10.58 -18.53 -26.43
C ALA A 283 12.07 -18.51 -26.84
N ALA A 284 12.38 -18.02 -28.05
CA ALA A 284 13.75 -17.97 -28.54
C ALA A 284 14.63 -17.00 -27.73
N ALA A 285 14.10 -15.83 -27.37
CA ALA A 285 14.82 -14.87 -26.54
C ALA A 285 15.10 -15.42 -25.14
N LEU A 286 14.14 -16.11 -24.53
CA LEU A 286 14.29 -16.72 -23.20
C LEU A 286 15.36 -17.82 -23.20
N VAL A 287 15.43 -18.65 -24.24
CA VAL A 287 16.51 -19.66 -24.39
C VAL A 287 17.90 -19.02 -24.44
N ALA A 288 18.00 -17.79 -24.97
CA ALA A 288 19.27 -17.05 -25.03
C ALA A 288 19.59 -16.27 -23.74
N CYS A 289 18.72 -16.29 -22.72
CA CYS A 289 18.98 -15.62 -21.45
C CYS A 289 19.93 -16.45 -20.59
N THR A 290 20.97 -15.82 -20.04
CA THR A 290 22.05 -16.53 -19.31
C THR A 290 22.29 -16.01 -17.89
N GLY A 291 21.53 -15.01 -17.45
CA GLY A 291 21.67 -14.36 -16.14
C GLY A 291 20.42 -13.59 -15.75
N ARG A 292 20.59 -12.50 -15.00
CA ARG A 292 19.55 -11.53 -14.64
C ARG A 292 19.16 -10.64 -15.83
N ASP A 293 18.78 -11.27 -16.95
CA ASP A 293 18.58 -10.60 -18.24
C ASP A 293 17.23 -9.86 -18.32
N THR A 294 17.15 -8.89 -19.24
CA THR A 294 15.90 -8.18 -19.55
C THR A 294 15.49 -8.45 -20.99
N VAL A 295 14.25 -8.84 -21.21
CA VAL A 295 13.68 -9.03 -22.54
C VAL A 295 12.71 -7.89 -22.86
N LEU A 296 13.03 -7.08 -23.86
CA LEU A 296 12.16 -6.00 -24.36
C LEU A 296 11.34 -6.52 -25.53
N VAL A 297 10.02 -6.31 -25.46
CA VAL A 297 9.07 -6.93 -26.39
C VAL A 297 8.24 -5.85 -27.06
N THR A 298 8.20 -5.86 -28.39
CA THR A 298 7.38 -4.90 -29.12
C THR A 298 5.89 -5.14 -28.92
N ALA A 299 5.09 -4.10 -29.15
CA ALA A 299 3.65 -4.25 -29.32
C ALA A 299 3.35 -5.27 -30.43
N GLY A 300 2.33 -6.08 -30.22
CA GLY A 300 1.98 -7.20 -31.11
C GLY A 300 1.19 -8.27 -30.39
N ASP A 301 0.65 -9.19 -31.19
CA ASP A 301 -0.09 -10.35 -30.72
C ASP A 301 0.79 -11.61 -30.85
N TYR A 302 1.03 -12.27 -29.72
CA TYR A 302 1.93 -13.42 -29.61
C TYR A 302 1.11 -14.66 -29.25
N HIS A 303 1.27 -15.72 -30.03
CA HIS A 303 0.59 -17.00 -29.82
C HIS A 303 1.62 -18.08 -29.49
N GLU A 304 2.06 -18.10 -28.23
CA GLU A 304 3.17 -18.92 -27.77
C GLU A 304 2.93 -19.44 -26.35
N ARG A 305 3.60 -20.55 -26.04
CA ARG A 305 3.80 -21.01 -24.67
C ARG A 305 5.26 -20.82 -24.30
N ILE A 306 5.51 -20.17 -23.17
CA ILE A 306 6.87 -19.87 -22.71
C ILE A 306 7.13 -20.33 -21.28
N SER A 307 8.40 -20.67 -21.02
CA SER A 307 8.89 -21.04 -19.70
C SER A 307 10.09 -20.16 -19.36
N VAL A 308 9.98 -19.48 -18.23
CA VAL A 308 11.04 -18.70 -17.61
C VAL A 308 11.72 -19.62 -16.60
N THR A 309 13.00 -19.93 -16.85
CA THR A 309 13.82 -20.83 -16.04
C THR A 309 15.11 -20.16 -15.54
N THR A 310 15.31 -18.89 -15.89
CA THR A 310 16.39 -18.03 -15.43
C THR A 310 15.77 -16.75 -14.86
N PRO A 311 16.41 -16.05 -13.92
CA PRO A 311 15.89 -14.80 -13.40
C PRO A 311 15.82 -13.77 -14.53
N THR A 312 14.69 -13.62 -15.21
CA THR A 312 14.56 -12.76 -16.39
C THR A 312 13.33 -11.87 -16.26
N THR A 313 13.51 -10.55 -16.42
CA THR A 313 12.40 -9.61 -16.51
C THR A 313 11.96 -9.43 -17.97
N ILE A 314 10.67 -9.64 -18.26
CA ILE A 314 10.08 -9.49 -19.59
C ILE A 314 9.19 -8.25 -19.61
N ILE A 315 9.45 -7.31 -20.52
CA ILE A 315 8.80 -6.00 -20.56
C ILE A 315 8.13 -5.78 -21.91
N GLY A 316 6.80 -5.66 -21.91
CA GLY A 316 5.97 -5.37 -23.08
C GLY A 316 5.79 -3.87 -23.33
N GLY A 317 5.16 -3.56 -24.47
CA GLY A 317 4.72 -2.22 -24.86
C GLY A 317 5.70 -1.43 -25.72
N TRP A 318 6.81 -2.01 -26.19
CA TRP A 318 7.79 -1.27 -26.97
C TRP A 318 7.32 -1.00 -28.41
N ASN A 319 7.61 0.19 -28.93
CA ASN A 319 7.42 0.46 -30.35
C ASN A 319 8.43 -0.34 -31.21
N PRO A 320 8.20 -0.54 -32.53
CA PRO A 320 9.08 -1.34 -33.38
C PRO A 320 10.56 -0.89 -33.43
N THR A 321 10.83 0.37 -33.08
CA THR A 321 12.18 0.94 -33.02
C THR A 321 12.83 0.85 -31.63
N PHE A 322 12.13 0.31 -30.62
CA PHE A 322 12.57 0.26 -29.21
C PHE A 322 13.10 1.61 -28.71
N THR A 323 12.38 2.69 -28.99
CA THR A 323 12.72 4.05 -28.54
C THR A 323 11.68 4.63 -27.59
N ALA A 324 10.47 4.06 -27.57
CA ALA A 324 9.40 4.43 -26.67
C ALA A 324 8.65 3.17 -26.22
N ARG A 325 8.20 3.19 -24.97
CA ARG A 325 7.33 2.16 -24.39
C ARG A 325 5.96 2.79 -24.12
N ASP A 326 4.91 2.13 -24.56
CA ASP A 326 3.57 2.35 -24.05
C ASP A 326 3.49 1.75 -22.63
N PRO A 327 3.31 2.56 -21.58
CA PRO A 327 3.22 2.04 -20.23
C PRO A 327 1.90 1.30 -19.98
N GLN A 328 0.88 1.49 -20.81
CA GLN A 328 -0.42 0.84 -20.62
C GLN A 328 -0.38 -0.61 -21.12
N PRO A 329 -0.89 -1.58 -20.32
CA PRO A 329 -1.06 -2.95 -20.78
C PRO A 329 -2.06 -3.03 -21.95
N GLY A 330 -1.85 -3.99 -22.87
CA GLY A 330 -2.72 -4.23 -24.04
C GLY A 330 -2.03 -4.04 -25.39
N ALA A 331 -0.90 -3.33 -25.44
CA ALA A 331 -0.12 -3.21 -26.68
C ALA A 331 0.63 -4.50 -27.04
N THR A 332 1.16 -5.20 -26.02
CA THR A 332 1.77 -6.53 -26.16
C THR A 332 0.83 -7.56 -25.55
N ARG A 333 0.34 -8.48 -26.38
CA ARG A 333 -0.69 -9.45 -26.02
C ARG A 333 -0.15 -10.86 -26.18
N LEU A 334 -0.47 -11.75 -25.24
CA LEU A 334 -0.06 -13.14 -25.25
C LEU A 334 -1.27 -14.06 -25.05
N GLN A 335 -1.42 -15.03 -25.95
CA GLN A 335 -2.48 -16.04 -25.92
C GLN A 335 -1.92 -17.45 -26.07
N SER A 336 -2.53 -18.42 -25.38
CA SER A 336 -2.20 -19.84 -25.53
C SER A 336 -3.37 -20.76 -25.13
N ILE A 337 -3.41 -21.98 -25.69
CA ILE A 337 -4.38 -23.05 -25.32
C ILE A 337 -3.89 -23.94 -24.16
N ASP A 338 -2.76 -23.54 -23.58
CA ASP A 338 -2.09 -24.02 -22.37
C ASP A 338 -1.64 -22.77 -21.59
N SER A 339 -1.17 -22.89 -20.34
CA SER A 339 -0.63 -21.75 -19.59
C SER A 339 0.40 -21.01 -20.44
N ALA A 340 0.08 -19.77 -20.79
CA ALA A 340 0.87 -18.97 -21.73
C ALA A 340 2.29 -18.74 -21.23
N MET A 341 2.45 -18.52 -19.93
CA MET A 341 3.75 -18.31 -19.29
C MET A 341 3.89 -19.17 -18.05
N SER A 342 5.09 -19.74 -17.85
CA SER A 342 5.42 -20.50 -16.65
C SER A 342 6.70 -20.00 -15.99
N PHE A 343 6.69 -19.84 -14.68
CA PHE A 343 7.87 -19.53 -13.86
C PHE A 343 8.23 -20.75 -13.02
N VAL A 344 9.41 -21.31 -13.25
CA VAL A 344 9.87 -22.54 -12.60
C VAL A 344 11.36 -22.47 -12.27
N GLY A 345 11.77 -23.24 -11.27
CA GLY A 345 13.20 -23.42 -10.94
C GLY A 345 13.74 -22.55 -9.82
N GLY A 346 12.90 -22.12 -8.86
CA GLY A 346 13.39 -21.37 -7.71
C GLY A 346 13.69 -19.91 -8.00
N LEU A 347 12.99 -19.31 -8.96
CA LEU A 347 13.29 -17.94 -9.40
C LEU A 347 12.90 -16.92 -8.33
N ASP A 348 13.70 -15.87 -8.19
CA ASP A 348 13.43 -14.77 -7.29
C ASP A 348 12.60 -13.65 -7.94
N GLY A 349 12.42 -12.54 -7.22
CA GLY A 349 11.64 -11.39 -7.66
C GLY A 349 12.17 -10.65 -8.88
N HIS A 350 13.37 -10.96 -9.36
CA HIS A 350 13.88 -10.41 -10.62
C HIS A 350 13.25 -11.09 -11.84
N ALA A 351 12.87 -12.37 -11.73
CA ALA A 351 12.03 -12.98 -12.75
C ALA A 351 10.66 -12.30 -12.76
N GLY A 352 10.15 -11.96 -13.93
CA GLY A 352 8.87 -11.26 -13.96
C GLY A 352 8.37 -10.88 -15.35
N VAL A 353 7.15 -10.38 -15.36
CA VAL A 353 6.48 -9.88 -16.56
C VAL A 353 5.81 -8.55 -16.27
N ILE A 354 6.00 -7.58 -17.17
CA ILE A 354 5.53 -6.20 -17.02
C ILE A 354 4.82 -5.73 -18.29
N GLY A 355 3.61 -5.20 -18.18
CA GLY A 355 2.93 -4.50 -19.29
C GLY A 355 2.33 -5.41 -20.37
N PHE A 356 1.94 -6.63 -20.02
CA PHE A 356 1.31 -7.58 -20.94
C PHE A 356 -0.20 -7.64 -20.75
N GLU A 357 -0.93 -7.88 -21.84
CA GLU A 357 -2.27 -8.46 -21.77
C GLU A 357 -2.20 -9.96 -22.02
N PHE A 358 -2.71 -10.76 -21.09
CA PHE A 358 -2.98 -12.18 -21.28
C PHE A 358 -4.48 -12.37 -21.49
N TYR A 359 -4.87 -12.88 -22.65
CA TYR A 359 -6.28 -12.93 -23.03
C TYR A 359 -6.68 -14.29 -23.59
N ASP A 360 -7.90 -14.73 -23.24
CA ASP A 360 -8.52 -15.98 -23.69
C ASP A 360 -7.59 -17.21 -23.56
N CYS A 361 -6.68 -17.19 -22.58
CA CYS A 361 -5.76 -18.30 -22.36
C CYS A 361 -6.46 -19.44 -21.63
N VAL A 362 -6.03 -20.67 -21.91
CA VAL A 362 -6.59 -21.88 -21.30
C VAL A 362 -5.54 -22.59 -20.47
N GLY A 363 -5.85 -22.90 -19.22
CA GLY A 363 -4.89 -23.48 -18.27
C GLY A 363 -4.28 -24.80 -18.73
N GLY A 364 -3.01 -24.98 -18.36
CA GLY A 364 -2.21 -26.16 -18.68
C GLY A 364 -2.54 -27.36 -17.83
N ILE A 365 -2.39 -28.56 -18.41
CA ILE A 365 -2.59 -29.81 -17.66
C ILE A 365 -1.43 -30.00 -16.69
N SER A 366 -1.73 -30.11 -15.39
CA SER A 366 -0.76 -30.39 -14.34
C SER A 366 -1.35 -31.38 -13.33
N SER A 367 -0.47 -32.15 -12.68
CA SER A 367 -0.83 -33.07 -11.59
C SER A 367 -0.77 -32.44 -10.21
N VAL A 368 -0.31 -31.20 -10.11
CA VAL A 368 -0.15 -30.44 -8.85
C VAL A 368 -0.92 -29.12 -9.00
N PRO A 369 -1.80 -28.75 -8.06
CA PRO A 369 -2.10 -29.43 -6.78
C PRO A 369 -2.95 -30.71 -6.91
N VAL A 370 -3.74 -30.86 -7.97
CA VAL A 370 -4.53 -32.07 -8.29
C VAL A 370 -4.57 -32.24 -9.81
N PHE A 371 -4.95 -33.41 -10.33
CA PHE A 371 -5.02 -33.62 -11.79
C PHE A 371 -6.06 -32.68 -12.44
N GLY A 372 -5.60 -31.63 -13.12
CA GLY A 372 -6.44 -30.53 -13.54
C GLY A 372 -5.78 -29.56 -14.53
N ARG A 373 -6.54 -28.56 -14.98
CA ARG A 373 -6.02 -27.44 -15.78
C ARG A 373 -5.79 -26.23 -14.89
N HIS A 374 -4.56 -25.73 -14.81
CA HIS A 374 -4.22 -24.66 -13.86
C HIS A 374 -3.56 -23.48 -14.55
N GLY A 375 -3.69 -22.29 -13.96
CA GLY A 375 -3.01 -21.07 -14.41
C GLY A 375 -3.36 -20.72 -15.84
N GLY A 376 -4.59 -20.24 -16.07
CA GLY A 376 -5.10 -19.98 -17.42
C GLY A 376 -4.13 -19.20 -18.29
N ALA A 377 -3.51 -18.17 -17.72
CA ALA A 377 -2.43 -17.39 -18.33
C ALA A 377 -1.05 -17.73 -17.76
N ILE A 378 -0.88 -17.67 -16.43
CA ILE A 378 0.41 -17.82 -15.76
C ILE A 378 0.39 -18.98 -14.77
N TYR A 379 1.41 -19.83 -14.84
CA TYR A 379 1.67 -20.91 -13.91
C TYR A 379 2.99 -20.70 -13.17
N VAL A 380 2.96 -20.63 -11.84
CA VAL A 380 4.16 -20.48 -11.01
C VAL A 380 4.36 -21.72 -10.14
N ASN A 381 5.56 -22.27 -10.14
CA ASN A 381 5.93 -23.40 -9.28
C ASN A 381 7.27 -23.18 -8.59
N GLY A 382 7.23 -23.07 -7.26
CA GLY A 382 8.39 -22.89 -6.40
C GLY A 382 9.21 -21.66 -6.74
N SER A 383 8.58 -20.60 -7.27
CA SER A 383 9.24 -19.39 -7.74
C SER A 383 8.48 -18.17 -7.24
N SER A 384 9.15 -17.02 -7.18
CA SER A 384 8.65 -15.78 -6.59
C SER A 384 8.69 -14.62 -7.60
N PRO A 385 8.09 -14.74 -8.79
CA PRO A 385 8.19 -13.70 -9.81
C PRO A 385 7.46 -12.41 -9.43
N THR A 386 7.87 -11.31 -10.05
CA THR A 386 7.14 -10.03 -10.04
C THR A 386 6.27 -9.92 -11.29
N ILE A 387 4.95 -9.81 -11.10
CA ILE A 387 3.94 -9.68 -12.16
C ILE A 387 3.31 -8.30 -11.98
N ARG A 388 3.56 -7.37 -12.90
CA ARG A 388 3.19 -5.96 -12.71
C ARG A 388 2.60 -5.30 -13.94
N ASP A 389 1.69 -4.35 -13.76
CA ASP A 389 1.05 -3.61 -14.86
C ASP A 389 0.46 -4.54 -15.93
N CYS A 390 -0.11 -5.69 -15.55
CA CYS A 390 -0.62 -6.67 -16.50
C CYS A 390 -2.15 -6.70 -16.52
N VAL A 391 -2.74 -7.05 -17.66
CA VAL A 391 -4.18 -7.27 -17.82
C VAL A 391 -4.44 -8.74 -18.11
N PHE A 392 -5.39 -9.34 -17.41
CA PHE A 392 -5.81 -10.72 -17.56
C PHE A 392 -7.29 -10.76 -17.92
N THR A 393 -7.58 -11.02 -19.20
CA THR A 393 -8.94 -10.96 -19.76
C THR A 393 -9.45 -12.34 -20.16
N ASN A 394 -10.58 -12.77 -19.60
CA ASN A 394 -11.30 -13.99 -20.00
C ASN A 394 -10.45 -15.28 -20.00
N ASN A 395 -9.39 -15.33 -19.19
CA ASN A 395 -8.58 -16.54 -19.06
C ASN A 395 -9.36 -17.59 -18.26
N THR A 396 -9.13 -18.86 -18.58
CA THR A 396 -9.90 -19.96 -18.02
C THR A 396 -9.04 -21.13 -17.56
N ALA A 397 -9.33 -21.63 -16.36
CA ALA A 397 -8.83 -22.88 -15.84
C ALA A 397 -10.00 -23.86 -15.67
N ASN A 398 -10.19 -24.74 -16.67
CA ASN A 398 -11.11 -25.89 -16.81
C ASN A 398 -12.24 -25.80 -17.87
N PRO A 399 -11.92 -25.96 -19.17
CA PRO A 399 -12.97 -26.18 -20.15
C PRO A 399 -13.56 -27.62 -20.22
N PHE A 400 -13.04 -28.66 -19.53
CA PHE A 400 -13.55 -30.05 -19.62
C PHE A 400 -13.16 -30.99 -18.44
N ASN A 401 -14.15 -31.69 -17.83
CA ASN A 401 -14.09 -32.90 -16.98
C ASN A 401 -13.09 -32.97 -15.79
N GLY A 402 -12.47 -31.86 -15.35
CA GLY A 402 -11.53 -31.85 -14.22
C GLY A 402 -11.80 -30.72 -13.21
N SER A 403 -10.87 -30.50 -12.28
CA SER A 403 -10.83 -29.30 -11.43
C SER A 403 -9.83 -28.31 -12.00
N GLY A 404 -10.20 -27.04 -12.16
CA GLY A 404 -9.28 -26.00 -12.58
C GLY A 404 -9.04 -24.94 -11.53
N VAL A 405 -7.80 -24.46 -11.44
CA VAL A 405 -7.35 -23.59 -10.35
C VAL A 405 -6.59 -22.40 -10.92
N GLY A 406 -6.94 -21.19 -10.51
CA GLY A 406 -6.29 -19.96 -10.96
C GLY A 406 -6.62 -19.66 -12.43
N GLY A 407 -7.77 -19.04 -12.68
CA GLY A 407 -8.26 -18.83 -14.05
C GLY A 407 -7.37 -17.91 -14.88
N ALA A 408 -6.62 -17.02 -14.22
CA ALA A 408 -5.51 -16.28 -14.81
C ALA A 408 -4.17 -16.78 -14.26
N ILE A 409 -3.97 -16.73 -12.94
CA ILE A 409 -2.69 -17.07 -12.30
C ILE A 409 -2.90 -18.19 -11.29
N VAL A 410 -2.04 -19.19 -11.33
CA VAL A 410 -1.86 -20.14 -10.21
C VAL A 410 -0.43 -20.07 -9.70
N VAL A 411 -0.30 -20.11 -8.38
CA VAL A 411 0.98 -20.16 -7.68
C VAL A 411 0.98 -21.37 -6.77
N ILE A 412 2.01 -22.20 -6.92
CA ILE A 412 2.24 -23.41 -6.14
C ILE A 412 3.62 -23.32 -5.54
N ASN A 413 3.71 -23.01 -4.25
CA ASN A 413 4.95 -22.69 -3.56
C ASN A 413 5.65 -21.43 -4.12
N GLY A 414 6.23 -20.64 -3.23
CA GLY A 414 6.92 -19.39 -3.57
C GLY A 414 6.15 -18.14 -3.12
N ALA A 415 6.77 -16.98 -3.27
CA ALA A 415 6.29 -15.71 -2.71
C ALA A 415 6.25 -14.62 -3.79
N PRO A 416 5.38 -14.74 -4.81
CA PRO A 416 5.32 -13.76 -5.88
C PRO A 416 4.81 -12.40 -5.41
N ARG A 417 5.17 -11.38 -6.19
CA ARG A 417 4.57 -10.05 -6.12
C ARG A 417 3.62 -9.88 -7.30
N VAL A 418 2.37 -9.51 -7.04
CA VAL A 418 1.38 -9.21 -8.08
C VAL A 418 0.88 -7.79 -7.86
N GLU A 419 1.24 -6.89 -8.76
CA GLU A 419 1.16 -5.44 -8.52
C GLU A 419 0.44 -4.74 -9.68
N ASP A 420 -0.52 -3.88 -9.35
CA ASP A 420 -1.19 -2.98 -10.31
C ASP A 420 -1.78 -3.70 -11.55
N CYS A 421 -2.24 -4.95 -11.37
CA CYS A 421 -2.82 -5.76 -12.43
C CYS A 421 -4.36 -5.67 -12.47
N VAL A 422 -4.94 -5.91 -13.64
CA VAL A 422 -6.40 -6.00 -13.82
C VAL A 422 -6.78 -7.41 -14.22
N PHE A 423 -7.67 -8.03 -13.45
CA PHE A 423 -8.22 -9.36 -13.68
C PHE A 423 -9.70 -9.24 -14.02
N GLN A 424 -10.05 -9.43 -15.30
CA GLN A 424 -11.41 -9.26 -15.78
C GLN A 424 -11.99 -10.53 -16.41
N GLY A 425 -13.14 -10.97 -15.89
CA GLY A 425 -13.94 -12.03 -16.49
C GLY A 425 -13.28 -13.42 -16.49
N ASN A 426 -12.19 -13.61 -15.74
CA ASN A 426 -11.48 -14.89 -15.66
C ASN A 426 -12.30 -15.92 -14.90
N ARG A 427 -12.08 -17.19 -15.22
CA ARG A 427 -12.87 -18.30 -14.66
C ARG A 427 -12.01 -19.49 -14.26
N ALA A 428 -12.32 -20.10 -13.12
CA ALA A 428 -11.74 -21.38 -12.67
C ALA A 428 -12.75 -22.16 -11.83
N THR A 429 -12.48 -23.43 -11.50
CA THR A 429 -13.26 -24.12 -10.45
C THR A 429 -12.96 -23.49 -9.08
N LEU A 430 -11.68 -23.16 -8.81
CA LEU A 430 -11.20 -22.44 -7.62
C LEU A 430 -10.31 -21.27 -8.03
N GLY A 431 -10.54 -20.08 -7.47
CA GLY A 431 -9.74 -18.89 -7.79
C GLY A 431 -9.94 -18.44 -9.23
N GLY A 432 -11.11 -17.87 -9.54
CA GLY A 432 -11.47 -17.52 -10.92
C GLY A 432 -10.46 -16.59 -11.60
N ALA A 433 -9.76 -15.74 -10.84
CA ALA A 433 -8.58 -15.02 -11.32
C ALA A 433 -7.29 -15.63 -10.80
N VAL A 434 -7.08 -15.62 -9.48
CA VAL A 434 -5.80 -15.95 -8.86
C VAL A 434 -5.98 -17.06 -7.84
N ALA A 435 -5.05 -18.01 -7.82
CA ALA A 435 -4.97 -19.02 -6.78
C ALA A 435 -3.55 -19.10 -6.19
N MET A 436 -3.47 -19.06 -4.87
CA MET A 436 -2.24 -19.09 -4.07
C MET A 436 -2.24 -20.34 -3.20
N ILE A 437 -1.29 -21.26 -3.41
CA ILE A 437 -1.22 -22.55 -2.71
C ILE A 437 0.19 -22.75 -2.19
N GLY A 438 0.35 -22.89 -0.87
CA GLY A 438 1.66 -22.92 -0.21
C GLY A 438 2.50 -21.66 -0.50
N ALA A 439 1.85 -20.54 -0.79
CA ALA A 439 2.47 -19.32 -1.28
C ALA A 439 2.83 -18.36 -0.14
N ASP A 440 3.59 -18.85 0.83
CA ASP A 440 3.92 -18.08 2.03
C ASP A 440 4.75 -16.83 1.72
N GLY A 441 4.23 -15.68 2.10
CA GLY A 441 4.87 -14.39 1.87
C GLY A 441 4.52 -13.73 0.53
N ALA A 442 3.54 -14.27 -0.21
CA ALA A 442 3.02 -13.61 -1.41
C ALA A 442 2.38 -12.26 -1.05
N VAL A 443 2.66 -11.24 -1.86
CA VAL A 443 2.12 -9.89 -1.69
C VAL A 443 1.39 -9.48 -2.96
N LEU A 444 0.12 -9.11 -2.79
CA LEU A 444 -0.71 -8.57 -3.85
C LEU A 444 -0.98 -7.11 -3.51
N THR A 445 -0.72 -6.21 -4.46
CA THR A 445 -0.90 -4.77 -4.26
C THR A 445 -1.62 -4.10 -5.42
N GLY A 446 -2.65 -3.30 -5.12
CA GLY A 446 -3.30 -2.41 -6.08
C GLY A 446 -4.03 -3.11 -7.23
N ASN A 447 -4.33 -4.41 -7.14
CA ASN A 447 -4.96 -5.12 -8.23
C ASN A 447 -6.49 -4.93 -8.26
N GLN A 448 -7.06 -5.11 -9.45
CA GLN A 448 -8.49 -4.98 -9.69
C GLN A 448 -9.09 -6.31 -10.17
N TYR A 449 -10.04 -6.86 -9.43
CA TYR A 449 -10.75 -8.09 -9.75
C TYR A 449 -12.18 -7.79 -10.17
N LEU A 450 -12.42 -7.79 -11.48
CA LEU A 450 -13.66 -7.36 -12.11
C LEU A 450 -14.42 -8.54 -12.68
N GLN A 451 -15.56 -8.87 -12.09
CA GLN A 451 -16.51 -9.86 -12.63
C GLN A 451 -15.90 -11.26 -12.90
N ASN A 452 -14.90 -11.65 -12.12
CA ASN A 452 -14.36 -13.01 -12.15
C ASN A 452 -15.39 -13.98 -11.55
N ALA A 453 -15.30 -15.25 -11.96
CA ALA A 453 -16.29 -16.23 -11.56
C ALA A 453 -15.70 -17.62 -11.35
N CYS A 454 -16.29 -18.36 -10.41
CA CYS A 454 -16.14 -19.81 -10.47
C CYS A 454 -16.93 -20.37 -11.66
N MET A 455 -16.44 -21.46 -12.26
CA MET A 455 -17.11 -22.20 -13.32
C MET A 455 -17.71 -23.49 -12.80
N ASP A 456 -18.60 -24.09 -13.58
CA ASP A 456 -19.42 -25.26 -13.24
C ASP A 456 -20.40 -25.02 -12.08
N SER A 457 -21.36 -25.91 -11.84
CA SER A 457 -22.45 -25.71 -10.85
C SER A 457 -22.37 -26.71 -9.69
N VAL A 458 -21.17 -27.18 -9.36
CA VAL A 458 -20.97 -28.18 -8.32
C VAL A 458 -20.88 -27.49 -6.95
N SER A 459 -21.57 -28.05 -5.96
CA SER A 459 -21.50 -27.57 -4.58
C SER A 459 -20.08 -27.67 -4.03
N GLY A 460 -19.54 -26.59 -3.46
CA GLY A 460 -18.22 -26.58 -2.80
C GLY A 460 -17.12 -25.78 -3.52
N GLN A 461 -17.46 -25.05 -4.59
CA GLN A 461 -16.52 -24.11 -5.22
C GLN A 461 -16.29 -22.86 -4.38
N GLU A 462 -15.04 -22.45 -4.26
CA GLU A 462 -14.62 -21.37 -3.40
C GLU A 462 -13.70 -20.38 -4.13
N GLY A 463 -13.82 -19.09 -3.78
CA GLY A 463 -12.92 -18.04 -4.25
C GLY A 463 -13.16 -17.65 -5.72
N ALA A 464 -14.20 -16.87 -6.02
CA ALA A 464 -14.47 -16.49 -7.42
C ALA A 464 -13.43 -15.54 -8.04
N ALA A 465 -12.77 -14.69 -7.25
CA ALA A 465 -11.61 -13.93 -7.72
C ALA A 465 -10.31 -14.54 -7.21
N VAL A 466 -10.11 -14.57 -5.88
CA VAL A 466 -8.88 -15.06 -5.25
C VAL A 466 -9.17 -16.30 -4.40
N TYR A 467 -8.34 -17.34 -4.55
CA TYR A 467 -8.36 -18.52 -3.71
C TYR A 467 -7.01 -18.70 -3.02
N VAL A 468 -7.01 -18.94 -1.71
CA VAL A 468 -5.80 -19.09 -0.89
C VAL A 468 -5.88 -20.40 -0.09
N LEU A 469 -4.84 -21.22 -0.18
CA LEU A 469 -4.78 -22.50 0.53
C LEU A 469 -3.42 -22.66 1.20
N ASP A 470 -3.44 -23.00 2.50
CA ASP A 470 -2.26 -23.25 3.33
C ASP A 470 -1.14 -22.23 3.10
N SER A 471 -1.49 -20.93 3.13
CA SER A 471 -0.57 -19.83 2.82
C SER A 471 -0.72 -18.66 3.80
N ARG A 472 0.32 -17.83 3.90
CA ARG A 472 0.24 -16.45 4.42
C ARG A 472 0.32 -15.44 3.26
N VAL A 473 -0.74 -14.68 3.03
CA VAL A 473 -0.86 -13.72 1.92
C VAL A 473 -1.25 -12.33 2.42
N ASP A 474 -0.55 -11.32 1.90
CA ASP A 474 -0.84 -9.90 2.16
C ASP A 474 -1.55 -9.29 0.95
N LEU A 475 -2.69 -8.64 1.18
CA LEU A 475 -3.52 -7.96 0.19
C LEU A 475 -3.56 -6.47 0.53
N ILE A 476 -3.05 -5.61 -0.34
CA ILE A 476 -2.85 -4.19 -0.05
C ILE A 476 -3.52 -3.34 -1.13
N GLY A 477 -4.54 -2.57 -0.78
CA GLY A 477 -5.25 -1.70 -1.74
C GLY A 477 -5.98 -2.46 -2.85
N GLU A 478 -6.34 -3.72 -2.61
CA GLU A 478 -7.02 -4.58 -3.59
C GLU A 478 -8.48 -4.16 -3.81
N THR A 479 -8.94 -4.20 -5.05
CA THR A 479 -10.34 -3.89 -5.41
C THR A 479 -11.06 -5.09 -6.01
N PHE A 480 -12.13 -5.55 -5.37
CA PHE A 480 -12.98 -6.65 -5.83
C PHE A 480 -14.37 -6.15 -6.19
N THR A 481 -14.73 -6.20 -7.48
CA THR A 481 -16.03 -5.68 -7.95
C THR A 481 -16.81 -6.73 -8.75
N GLY A 482 -18.02 -7.04 -8.27
CA GLY A 482 -19.00 -7.83 -9.04
C GLY A 482 -18.60 -9.29 -9.30
N ASN A 483 -17.68 -9.85 -8.53
CA ASN A 483 -17.26 -11.26 -8.65
C ASN A 483 -18.38 -12.18 -8.16
N ARG A 484 -18.59 -13.33 -8.83
CA ARG A 484 -19.83 -14.12 -8.66
C ARG A 484 -19.73 -15.61 -9.01
N ARG A 485 -20.84 -16.33 -8.83
CA ARG A 485 -21.04 -17.75 -9.21
C ARG A 485 -20.11 -18.75 -8.49
N CYS A 486 -19.75 -18.45 -7.25
CA CYS A 486 -19.12 -19.41 -6.35
C CYS A 486 -20.11 -19.86 -5.28
N ALA A 487 -19.85 -21.02 -4.66
CA ALA A 487 -20.60 -21.41 -3.47
C ALA A 487 -20.27 -20.47 -2.30
N ALA A 488 -19.00 -20.08 -2.17
CA ALA A 488 -18.60 -19.15 -1.13
C ALA A 488 -17.35 -18.31 -1.47
N GLY A 489 -17.22 -17.15 -0.81
CA GLY A 489 -16.08 -16.24 -0.97
C GLY A 489 -15.98 -15.67 -2.38
N ALA A 490 -16.93 -14.82 -2.80
CA ALA A 490 -16.95 -14.37 -4.19
C ALA A 490 -15.77 -13.45 -4.56
N ALA A 491 -15.30 -12.64 -3.62
CA ALA A 491 -14.04 -11.92 -3.79
C ALA A 491 -12.85 -12.82 -3.41
N LEU A 492 -12.88 -13.41 -2.21
CA LEU A 492 -11.79 -14.26 -1.71
C LEU A 492 -12.32 -15.46 -0.93
N SER A 493 -11.71 -16.63 -1.13
CA SER A 493 -11.79 -17.73 -0.16
C SER A 493 -10.39 -18.14 0.29
N ALA A 494 -10.25 -18.37 1.59
CA ALA A 494 -9.02 -18.83 2.22
C ALA A 494 -9.29 -20.06 3.09
N SER A 495 -8.45 -21.09 2.99
CA SER A 495 -8.52 -22.29 3.83
C SER A 495 -7.17 -22.59 4.46
N GLY A 496 -7.14 -22.84 5.78
CA GLY A 496 -5.91 -23.11 6.54
C GLY A 496 -4.89 -21.96 6.50
N SER A 497 -5.33 -20.76 6.12
CA SER A 497 -4.45 -19.67 5.67
C SER A 497 -4.54 -18.45 6.58
N THR A 498 -3.49 -17.62 6.54
CA THR A 498 -3.49 -16.28 7.13
C THR A 498 -3.59 -15.24 6.03
N VAL A 499 -4.64 -14.43 6.07
CA VAL A 499 -4.85 -13.33 5.12
C VAL A 499 -4.79 -12.01 5.86
N ILE A 500 -3.92 -11.11 5.39
CA ILE A 500 -3.81 -9.74 5.89
C ILE A 500 -4.32 -8.80 4.81
N ALA A 501 -5.52 -8.26 4.99
CA ALA A 501 -6.17 -7.34 4.07
C ALA A 501 -6.05 -5.90 4.57
N ARG A 502 -5.31 -5.07 3.84
CA ARG A 502 -5.08 -3.65 4.13
C ARG A 502 -5.74 -2.81 3.06
N ASP A 503 -6.61 -1.88 3.47
CA ASP A 503 -7.28 -0.93 2.56
C ASP A 503 -8.00 -1.60 1.37
N VAL A 504 -8.56 -2.79 1.61
CA VAL A 504 -9.26 -3.55 0.57
C VAL A 504 -10.66 -3.00 0.33
N VAL A 505 -11.06 -2.89 -0.93
CA VAL A 505 -12.40 -2.52 -1.35
C VAL A 505 -13.09 -3.71 -1.99
N ALA A 506 -14.15 -4.25 -1.36
CA ALA A 506 -14.98 -5.31 -1.92
C ALA A 506 -16.42 -4.81 -2.11
N THR A 507 -16.81 -4.59 -3.37
CA THR A 507 -18.13 -4.03 -3.70
C THR A 507 -18.94 -4.91 -4.64
N GLY A 508 -20.21 -5.17 -4.29
CA GLY A 508 -21.16 -5.83 -5.18
C GLY A 508 -20.84 -7.30 -5.49
N ASN A 509 -20.02 -7.97 -4.67
CA ASN A 509 -19.65 -9.36 -4.87
C ASN A 509 -20.77 -10.29 -4.38
N ARG A 510 -20.98 -11.42 -5.07
CA ARG A 510 -22.13 -12.29 -4.80
C ARG A 510 -21.78 -13.77 -4.81
N ALA A 511 -21.87 -14.39 -3.63
CA ALA A 511 -21.77 -15.83 -3.44
C ALA A 511 -23.17 -16.48 -3.41
N ASP A 512 -23.26 -17.74 -3.84
CA ASP A 512 -24.50 -18.49 -3.80
C ASP A 512 -24.87 -18.93 -2.39
N ALA A 513 -23.91 -19.33 -1.55
CA ALA A 513 -24.17 -19.78 -0.19
C ALA A 513 -23.59 -18.83 0.88
N ARG A 514 -22.27 -18.69 0.97
CA ARG A 514 -21.61 -18.08 2.14
C ARG A 514 -20.57 -17.02 1.77
N GLY A 515 -20.37 -16.01 2.61
CA GLY A 515 -19.26 -15.06 2.43
C GLY A 515 -19.35 -14.32 1.09
N GLY A 516 -20.30 -13.40 0.96
CA GLY A 516 -20.55 -12.72 -0.32
C GLY A 516 -19.33 -11.93 -0.82
N ALA A 517 -18.45 -11.46 0.07
CA ALA A 517 -17.10 -11.04 -0.27
C ALA A 517 -16.09 -12.14 0.08
N PHE A 518 -15.77 -12.29 1.38
CA PHE A 518 -14.69 -13.16 1.84
C PHE A 518 -15.23 -14.36 2.61
N GLN A 519 -14.54 -15.49 2.45
CA GLN A 519 -14.67 -16.67 3.28
C GLN A 519 -13.29 -17.05 3.83
N VAL A 520 -13.23 -17.39 5.11
CA VAL A 520 -12.02 -17.96 5.72
C VAL A 520 -12.39 -19.19 6.56
N LEU A 521 -11.77 -20.32 6.22
CA LEU A 521 -11.97 -21.64 6.82
C LEU A 521 -10.69 -22.05 7.56
N GLY A 522 -10.73 -22.00 8.90
CA GLY A 522 -9.52 -22.12 9.72
C GLY A 522 -8.54 -20.97 9.49
N GLY A 523 -7.42 -20.96 10.21
CA GLY A 523 -6.41 -19.91 10.06
C GLY A 523 -6.88 -18.55 10.62
N SER A 524 -6.54 -17.45 9.94
CA SER A 524 -6.88 -16.10 10.41
C SER A 524 -7.08 -15.05 9.31
N LEU A 525 -7.93 -14.06 9.62
CA LEU A 525 -8.17 -12.88 8.80
C LEU A 525 -7.89 -11.60 9.58
N VAL A 526 -6.97 -10.78 9.08
CA VAL A 526 -6.76 -9.42 9.56
C VAL A 526 -7.31 -8.46 8.51
N VAL A 527 -8.19 -7.54 8.91
CA VAL A 527 -8.68 -6.44 8.08
C VAL A 527 -8.28 -5.13 8.75
N GLU A 528 -7.41 -4.37 8.10
CA GLU A 528 -6.98 -3.05 8.56
C GLU A 528 -7.38 -2.03 7.50
N GLY A 529 -8.38 -1.21 7.81
CA GLY A 529 -8.98 -0.33 6.81
C GLY A 529 -9.94 -1.07 5.88
N GLY A 530 -10.33 -0.39 4.80
CA GLY A 530 -11.10 -0.98 3.71
C GLY A 530 -12.63 -0.85 3.81
N ARG A 531 -13.30 -1.16 2.69
CA ARG A 531 -14.74 -0.99 2.51
C ARG A 531 -15.37 -2.23 1.88
N PHE A 532 -16.36 -2.79 2.56
CA PHE A 532 -17.14 -3.95 2.12
C PHE A 532 -18.59 -3.52 1.92
N ALA A 533 -18.98 -3.26 0.68
CA ALA A 533 -20.28 -2.70 0.34
C ALA A 533 -21.09 -3.56 -0.64
N ASP A 534 -22.40 -3.64 -0.46
CA ASP A 534 -23.31 -4.32 -1.41
C ASP A 534 -22.98 -5.80 -1.67
N ASN A 535 -22.24 -6.47 -0.78
CA ASN A 535 -21.90 -7.87 -0.96
C ASN A 535 -23.05 -8.76 -0.48
N ALA A 536 -23.27 -9.87 -1.18
CA ALA A 536 -24.42 -10.72 -0.93
C ALA A 536 -24.08 -12.22 -0.89
N ALA A 537 -24.58 -12.91 0.13
CA ALA A 537 -24.61 -14.37 0.24
C ALA A 537 -26.06 -14.85 0.08
N ARG A 538 -26.39 -15.47 -1.06
CA ARG A 538 -27.80 -15.63 -1.47
C ARG A 538 -28.61 -16.60 -0.61
N LEU A 539 -28.04 -17.73 -0.23
CA LEU A 539 -28.79 -18.84 0.37
C LEU A 539 -28.53 -19.05 1.86
N ASP A 540 -27.37 -18.65 2.37
CA ASP A 540 -26.94 -18.98 3.74
C ASP A 540 -26.47 -17.72 4.47
N ARG A 541 -25.17 -17.52 4.72
CA ARG A 541 -24.72 -16.60 5.78
C ARG A 541 -23.53 -15.73 5.40
N GLY A 542 -23.37 -14.60 6.09
CA GLY A 542 -22.21 -13.72 5.96
C GLY A 542 -22.18 -12.99 4.62
N GLY A 543 -22.99 -11.93 4.47
CA GLY A 543 -23.09 -11.19 3.21
C GLY A 543 -21.78 -10.56 2.76
N ALA A 544 -20.93 -10.13 3.69
CA ALA A 544 -19.55 -9.75 3.44
C ALA A 544 -18.60 -10.89 3.84
N LEU A 545 -18.53 -11.24 5.12
CA LEU A 545 -17.54 -12.17 5.66
C LEU A 545 -18.20 -13.44 6.22
N ASN A 546 -17.64 -14.60 5.89
CA ASN A 546 -17.95 -15.85 6.58
C ASN A 546 -16.66 -16.46 7.17
N LEU A 547 -16.65 -16.67 8.48
CA LEU A 547 -15.52 -17.20 9.24
C LEU A 547 -15.93 -18.54 9.87
N ASP A 548 -15.19 -19.61 9.59
CA ASP A 548 -15.46 -20.95 10.14
C ASP A 548 -14.18 -21.52 10.75
N GLY A 549 -14.08 -21.59 12.07
CA GLY A 549 -12.86 -21.97 12.79
C GLY A 549 -11.70 -20.98 12.65
N ALA A 550 -11.92 -19.81 12.04
CA ALA A 550 -10.89 -18.81 11.75
C ALA A 550 -10.92 -17.67 12.77
N GLY A 551 -9.75 -17.26 13.27
CA GLY A 551 -9.63 -16.04 14.06
C GLY A 551 -9.77 -14.80 13.18
N CYS A 552 -10.30 -13.71 13.71
CA CYS A 552 -10.41 -12.47 12.92
C CYS A 552 -10.21 -11.20 13.75
N ASP A 553 -9.48 -10.25 13.16
CA ASP A 553 -9.22 -8.92 13.71
C ASP A 553 -9.54 -7.87 12.65
N VAL A 554 -10.55 -7.05 12.91
CA VAL A 554 -11.05 -6.03 11.98
C VAL A 554 -10.92 -4.68 12.66
N ARG A 555 -10.20 -3.77 12.02
CA ARG A 555 -9.96 -2.42 12.53
C ARG A 555 -10.15 -1.39 11.43
N ASN A 556 -10.75 -0.25 11.78
CA ASN A 556 -10.90 0.89 10.87
C ASN A 556 -11.62 0.56 9.56
N ALA A 557 -12.53 -0.42 9.57
CA ALA A 557 -13.20 -0.92 8.37
C ALA A 557 -14.67 -0.47 8.29
N VAL A 558 -15.18 -0.34 7.06
CA VAL A 558 -16.57 0.07 6.79
C VAL A 558 -17.33 -1.05 6.08
N PHE A 559 -18.40 -1.55 6.69
CA PHE A 559 -19.31 -2.52 6.10
C PHE A 559 -20.69 -1.91 5.89
N THR A 560 -21.16 -1.82 4.65
CA THR A 560 -22.41 -1.11 4.32
C THR A 560 -23.30 -1.88 3.36
N ARG A 561 -24.58 -2.04 3.70
CA ARG A 561 -25.60 -2.69 2.84
C ARG A 561 -25.21 -4.07 2.32
N ASN A 562 -24.58 -4.87 3.17
CA ASN A 562 -24.33 -6.28 2.87
C ASN A 562 -25.58 -7.10 3.19
N ALA A 563 -25.77 -8.23 2.51
CA ALA A 563 -26.96 -9.05 2.69
C ALA A 563 -26.70 -10.56 2.73
N ALA A 564 -27.42 -11.27 3.59
CA ALA A 564 -27.39 -12.73 3.67
C ALA A 564 -28.79 -13.35 3.68
N GLY A 565 -28.91 -14.57 3.17
CA GLY A 565 -30.18 -15.29 3.07
C GLY A 565 -30.68 -15.91 4.40
N LEU A 566 -29.82 -16.09 5.39
CA LEU A 566 -30.17 -16.80 6.63
C LEU A 566 -29.58 -16.22 7.92
N LEU A 567 -28.26 -16.00 8.01
CA LEU A 567 -27.60 -15.57 9.26
C LEU A 567 -26.50 -14.55 8.99
N GLY A 568 -26.36 -13.54 9.86
CA GLY A 568 -25.28 -12.57 9.78
C GLY A 568 -25.29 -11.84 8.45
N ALA A 569 -26.17 -10.85 8.31
CA ALA A 569 -26.34 -10.09 7.08
C ALA A 569 -25.01 -9.55 6.52
N THR A 570 -24.08 -9.22 7.41
CA THR A 570 -22.72 -8.76 7.10
C THR A 570 -21.70 -9.85 7.38
N ILE A 571 -21.66 -10.36 8.61
CA ILE A 571 -20.61 -11.24 9.10
C ILE A 571 -21.24 -12.45 9.78
N ALA A 572 -20.81 -13.64 9.40
CA ALA A 572 -21.19 -14.87 10.07
C ALA A 572 -19.94 -15.60 10.59
N VAL A 573 -19.99 -16.01 11.86
CA VAL A 573 -18.89 -16.64 12.57
C VAL A 573 -19.34 -17.97 13.13
N ASN A 574 -18.57 -19.01 12.85
CA ASN A 574 -18.73 -20.34 13.42
C ASN A 574 -17.43 -20.76 14.10
N ALA A 575 -17.47 -21.05 15.40
CA ALA A 575 -16.36 -21.58 16.18
C ALA A 575 -15.02 -20.81 16.07
N ALA A 576 -15.05 -19.49 15.91
CA ALA A 576 -13.82 -18.68 15.91
C ALA A 576 -13.18 -18.62 17.31
N PRO A 577 -11.86 -18.84 17.44
CA PRO A 577 -11.18 -18.77 18.73
C PRO A 577 -11.14 -17.34 19.29
N THR A 578 -10.85 -16.38 18.43
CA THR A 578 -10.79 -14.95 18.76
C THR A 578 -11.42 -14.12 17.65
N LEU A 579 -12.22 -13.13 18.04
CA LEU A 579 -12.84 -12.17 17.14
C LEU A 579 -12.71 -10.78 17.74
N ARG A 580 -12.18 -9.83 16.97
CA ARG A 580 -11.96 -8.46 17.40
C ARG A 580 -12.47 -7.50 16.35
N PHE A 581 -13.31 -6.57 16.76
CA PHE A 581 -13.79 -5.46 15.95
C PHE A 581 -13.51 -4.17 16.69
N GLU A 582 -12.77 -3.28 16.06
CA GLU A 582 -12.41 -1.99 16.62
C GLU A 582 -12.63 -0.90 15.59
N ASN A 583 -13.14 0.25 16.03
CA ASN A 583 -13.22 1.43 15.18
C ASN A 583 -13.88 1.09 13.83
N THR A 584 -14.96 0.31 13.85
CA THR A 584 -15.56 -0.32 12.67
C THR A 584 -17.01 0.11 12.51
N LEU A 585 -17.45 0.36 11.27
CA LEU A 585 -18.84 0.68 10.95
C LEU A 585 -19.56 -0.55 10.38
N LEU A 586 -20.66 -0.96 11.00
CA LEU A 586 -21.53 -2.07 10.60
C LEU A 586 -22.93 -1.52 10.30
N LEU A 587 -23.14 -1.12 9.05
CA LEU A 587 -24.25 -0.26 8.65
C LEU A 587 -25.20 -0.92 7.63
N ASP A 588 -26.49 -0.61 7.79
CA ASP A 588 -27.55 -0.79 6.80
C ASP A 588 -27.64 -2.19 6.17
N SER A 589 -27.23 -3.22 6.92
CA SER A 589 -27.19 -4.57 6.38
C SER A 589 -28.59 -5.20 6.36
N GLY A 590 -28.88 -5.95 5.30
CA GLY A 590 -30.20 -6.49 4.99
C GLY A 590 -30.22 -7.99 4.77
N GLY A 591 -31.34 -8.54 4.31
CA GLY A 591 -31.47 -9.97 4.01
C GLY A 591 -32.61 -10.62 4.78
N SER A 592 -32.44 -11.87 5.21
CA SER A 592 -33.38 -12.59 6.06
C SER A 592 -32.58 -13.34 7.12
N GLY A 593 -32.71 -12.98 8.40
CA GLY A 593 -31.91 -13.63 9.43
C GLY A 593 -31.88 -12.95 10.79
N PHE A 594 -30.88 -13.29 11.59
CA PHE A 594 -30.59 -12.67 12.89
C PHE A 594 -29.26 -11.92 12.83
N GLY A 595 -29.28 -10.62 13.13
CA GLY A 595 -28.10 -9.77 13.26
C GLY A 595 -27.39 -9.41 11.94
N CYS A 596 -26.71 -8.28 11.93
CA CYS A 596 -25.67 -7.96 10.96
C CYS A 596 -24.42 -8.81 11.21
N VAL A 597 -24.12 -9.09 12.48
CA VAL A 597 -23.10 -10.05 12.91
C VAL A 597 -23.78 -11.22 13.61
N PHE A 598 -23.52 -12.44 13.17
CA PHE A 598 -24.01 -13.66 13.80
C PHE A 598 -22.86 -14.51 14.35
N LEU A 599 -22.93 -14.84 15.63
CA LEU A 599 -21.92 -15.60 16.38
C LEU A 599 -22.45 -16.99 16.75
N ASN A 600 -21.79 -18.04 16.29
CA ASN A 600 -22.08 -19.41 16.69
C ASN A 600 -20.88 -20.04 17.41
N GLY A 601 -20.88 -20.03 18.74
CA GLY A 601 -19.87 -20.71 19.55
C GLY A 601 -18.47 -20.10 19.44
N ALA A 602 -18.38 -18.77 19.30
CA ALA A 602 -17.10 -18.08 19.34
C ALA A 602 -16.49 -18.08 20.76
N GLY A 603 -15.16 -18.12 20.84
CA GLY A 603 -14.40 -18.03 22.08
C GLY A 603 -14.45 -16.62 22.66
N THR A 604 -13.37 -15.86 22.49
CA THR A 604 -13.29 -14.45 22.92
C THR A 604 -13.76 -13.54 21.80
N VAL A 605 -14.72 -12.66 22.10
CA VAL A 605 -15.24 -11.68 21.13
C VAL A 605 -15.16 -10.30 21.73
N VAL A 606 -14.41 -9.40 21.10
CA VAL A 606 -14.30 -7.99 21.46
C VAL A 606 -14.96 -7.15 20.38
N LEU A 607 -15.91 -6.32 20.79
CA LEU A 607 -16.54 -5.30 19.94
C LEU A 607 -16.40 -3.97 20.68
N ARG A 608 -15.54 -3.08 20.19
CA ARG A 608 -15.29 -1.80 20.85
C ARG A 608 -15.15 -0.67 19.87
N ASN A 609 -15.53 0.55 20.26
CA ASN A 609 -15.46 1.74 19.42
C ASN A 609 -16.14 1.53 18.05
N CYS A 610 -17.16 0.69 17.98
CA CYS A 610 -17.87 0.38 16.74
C CYS A 610 -19.21 1.12 16.66
N VAL A 611 -19.64 1.38 15.43
CA VAL A 611 -21.00 1.86 15.15
C VAL A 611 -21.78 0.72 14.51
N VAL A 612 -22.86 0.30 15.15
CA VAL A 612 -23.78 -0.74 14.65
C VAL A 612 -25.14 -0.11 14.43
N ALA A 613 -25.45 0.25 13.18
CA ALA A 613 -26.63 1.06 12.88
C ALA A 613 -27.41 0.65 11.64
N GLY A 614 -28.73 0.80 11.67
CA GLY A 614 -29.60 0.64 10.50
C GLY A 614 -29.78 -0.81 10.02
N ASN A 615 -29.37 -1.81 10.82
CA ASN A 615 -29.40 -3.20 10.38
C ASN A 615 -30.79 -3.82 10.54
N ALA A 616 -31.42 -4.17 9.42
CA ALA A 616 -32.84 -4.52 9.31
C ALA A 616 -33.27 -5.71 10.20
N HIS A 617 -32.33 -6.56 10.58
CA HIS A 617 -32.58 -7.79 11.34
C HIS A 617 -31.81 -7.85 12.67
N GLY A 618 -31.39 -6.70 13.20
CA GLY A 618 -30.67 -6.58 14.46
C GLY A 618 -29.18 -6.31 14.28
N GLY A 619 -28.51 -5.95 15.38
CA GLY A 619 -27.08 -5.70 15.44
C GLY A 619 -26.29 -6.99 15.55
N VAL A 620 -25.82 -7.35 16.75
CA VAL A 620 -25.04 -8.56 16.99
C VAL A 620 -25.90 -9.63 17.66
N ALA A 621 -25.93 -10.83 17.09
CA ALA A 621 -26.76 -11.93 17.57
C ALA A 621 -25.97 -13.23 17.74
N GLY A 622 -26.39 -14.08 18.66
CA GLY A 622 -25.91 -15.46 18.79
C GLY A 622 -25.33 -15.78 20.17
N SER A 623 -24.30 -16.62 20.22
CA SER A 623 -23.65 -17.06 21.44
C SER A 623 -22.12 -16.99 21.34
N ALA A 624 -21.49 -16.41 22.37
CA ALA A 624 -20.05 -16.35 22.53
C ALA A 624 -19.70 -16.36 24.03
N ALA A 625 -18.76 -17.22 24.43
CA ALA A 625 -18.47 -17.46 25.84
C ALA A 625 -17.76 -16.25 26.50
N GLY A 626 -16.94 -15.53 25.74
CA GLY A 626 -16.22 -14.34 26.17
C GLY A 626 -16.63 -13.10 25.39
N PHE A 627 -17.93 -12.88 25.17
CA PHE A 627 -18.40 -11.65 24.53
C PHE A 627 -18.18 -10.43 25.44
N ALA A 628 -17.44 -9.46 24.93
CA ALA A 628 -17.15 -8.18 25.55
C ALA A 628 -17.40 -7.07 24.51
N GLY A 629 -18.67 -6.69 24.36
CA GLY A 629 -19.06 -5.48 23.63
C GLY A 629 -19.16 -4.30 24.59
N ASP A 630 -18.38 -3.24 24.43
CA ASP A 630 -18.50 -2.01 25.24
C ASP A 630 -17.98 -0.80 24.44
N HIS A 631 -18.38 0.42 24.84
CA HIS A 631 -18.00 1.66 24.14
C HIS A 631 -18.39 1.70 22.66
N ASN A 632 -19.58 1.21 22.32
CA ASN A 632 -20.12 1.22 20.95
C ASN A 632 -21.32 2.17 20.82
N VAL A 633 -21.59 2.63 19.60
CA VAL A 633 -22.82 3.35 19.26
C VAL A 633 -23.77 2.41 18.52
N LEU A 634 -25.01 2.31 19.01
CA LEU A 634 -26.01 1.36 18.56
C LEU A 634 -27.28 2.12 18.16
N TRP A 635 -27.75 1.97 16.91
CA TRP A 635 -28.91 2.74 16.44
C TRP A 635 -29.80 2.00 15.46
N ASN A 636 -31.12 2.16 15.59
CA ASN A 636 -32.09 1.68 14.60
C ASN A 636 -31.85 0.22 14.14
N ASN A 637 -31.73 -0.71 15.11
CA ASN A 637 -31.59 -2.13 14.86
C ASN A 637 -32.88 -2.85 15.34
N PRO A 638 -33.94 -2.94 14.52
CA PRO A 638 -35.27 -3.39 14.96
C PRO A 638 -35.32 -4.84 15.47
N GLY A 639 -34.35 -5.68 15.10
CA GLY A 639 -34.19 -7.04 15.66
C GLY A 639 -33.54 -7.08 17.04
N GLY A 640 -33.17 -5.94 17.61
CA GLY A 640 -32.38 -5.80 18.84
C GLY A 640 -30.92 -5.47 18.56
N HIS A 641 -30.30 -4.67 19.43
CA HIS A 641 -28.87 -4.31 19.32
C HIS A 641 -27.97 -5.51 19.62
N TYR A 642 -28.28 -6.21 20.71
CA TYR A 642 -27.66 -7.47 21.10
C TYR A 642 -28.75 -8.53 21.33
N VAL A 643 -28.60 -9.70 20.73
CA VAL A 643 -29.57 -10.81 20.85
C VAL A 643 -28.86 -12.08 21.31
N GLY A 644 -29.20 -12.57 22.49
CA GLY A 644 -28.48 -13.68 23.13
C GLY A 644 -27.13 -13.28 23.76
N LEU A 645 -26.83 -11.98 23.77
CA LEU A 645 -25.60 -11.37 24.26
C LEU A 645 -25.96 -10.17 25.13
N THR A 646 -25.04 -9.77 26.00
CA THR A 646 -25.19 -8.60 26.87
C THR A 646 -24.10 -7.58 26.52
N GLY A 647 -24.52 -6.37 26.16
CA GLY A 647 -23.62 -5.24 25.94
C GLY A 647 -23.05 -4.66 27.23
N GLY A 648 -22.07 -3.78 27.08
CA GLY A 648 -21.36 -3.11 28.16
C GLY A 648 -22.10 -1.88 28.67
N ALA A 649 -21.64 -1.34 29.80
CA ALA A 649 -22.29 -0.21 30.45
C ALA A 649 -22.05 1.13 29.73
N HIS A 650 -21.06 1.20 28.84
CA HIS A 650 -20.65 2.42 28.15
C HIS A 650 -21.15 2.47 26.70
N ASP A 651 -21.90 1.45 26.25
CA ASP A 651 -22.59 1.51 24.95
C ASP A 651 -23.62 2.66 24.94
N VAL A 652 -23.68 3.37 23.82
CA VAL A 652 -24.56 4.53 23.60
C VAL A 652 -25.62 4.15 22.57
N VAL A 653 -26.89 4.35 22.92
CA VAL A 653 -28.01 4.14 21.99
C VAL A 653 -28.48 5.48 21.44
N ALA A 654 -27.90 5.92 20.32
CA ALA A 654 -28.18 7.21 19.68
C ALA A 654 -27.83 7.16 18.19
N GLU A 655 -28.47 8.04 17.41
CA GLU A 655 -28.16 8.22 15.98
C GLU A 655 -26.68 8.64 15.82
N PRO A 656 -25.86 7.97 14.98
CA PRO A 656 -24.42 8.20 14.95
C PRO A 656 -23.96 9.60 14.51
N GLY A 657 -24.79 10.42 13.87
CA GLY A 657 -24.45 11.78 13.47
C GLY A 657 -23.36 11.85 12.41
N PHE A 658 -23.53 11.16 11.28
CA PHE A 658 -22.61 11.25 10.14
C PHE A 658 -22.91 12.46 9.26
N CYS A 659 -21.90 13.04 8.60
CA CYS A 659 -22.06 14.19 7.70
C CYS A 659 -23.08 13.93 6.57
N ASN A 660 -22.96 12.81 5.86
CA ASN A 660 -23.88 12.43 4.79
C ASN A 660 -23.83 10.92 4.50
N ALA A 661 -24.36 10.13 5.44
CA ALA A 661 -24.38 8.67 5.33
C ALA A 661 -25.05 8.18 4.02
N ALA A 662 -26.08 8.87 3.54
CA ALA A 662 -26.79 8.51 2.30
C ALA A 662 -25.89 8.61 1.05
N ALA A 663 -24.93 9.55 1.04
CA ALA A 663 -23.91 9.66 -0.01
C ALA A 663 -22.67 8.77 0.25
N GLY A 664 -22.65 8.04 1.37
CA GLY A 664 -21.52 7.19 1.78
C GLY A 664 -20.39 7.94 2.47
N ASP A 665 -20.63 9.18 2.90
CA ASP A 665 -19.74 9.99 3.74
C ASP A 665 -20.09 9.76 5.22
N TYR A 666 -19.19 9.03 5.89
CA TYR A 666 -19.36 8.64 7.28
C TYR A 666 -18.41 9.40 8.23
N ALA A 667 -17.88 10.55 7.80
CA ALA A 667 -17.23 11.46 8.72
C ALA A 667 -18.21 11.90 9.82
N LEU A 668 -17.70 12.11 11.05
CA LEU A 668 -18.53 12.49 12.18
C LEU A 668 -18.93 13.97 12.09
N ALA A 669 -20.19 14.28 12.36
CA ALA A 669 -20.67 15.65 12.51
C ALA A 669 -20.25 16.25 13.85
N LEU A 670 -20.31 17.59 13.95
CA LEU A 670 -19.80 18.36 15.09
C LEU A 670 -20.38 17.92 16.44
N HIS A 671 -21.59 17.36 16.45
CA HIS A 671 -22.29 16.89 17.66
C HIS A 671 -22.61 15.40 17.60
N SER A 672 -21.84 14.66 16.81
CA SER A 672 -21.96 13.23 16.76
C SER A 672 -21.77 12.64 18.18
N PRO A 673 -22.64 11.72 18.63
CA PRO A 673 -22.45 11.01 19.90
C PRO A 673 -21.26 10.05 19.86
N CYS A 674 -20.55 9.93 18.74
CA CYS A 674 -19.31 9.19 18.62
C CYS A 674 -18.09 9.97 19.14
N LEU A 675 -18.16 11.31 19.17
CA LEU A 675 -17.03 12.19 19.49
C LEU A 675 -16.60 12.07 20.96
N ASP A 676 -15.32 11.77 21.20
CA ASP A 676 -14.72 11.57 22.52
C ASP A 676 -15.53 10.59 23.39
N ARG A 677 -16.08 9.53 22.78
CA ARG A 677 -16.95 8.54 23.46
C ARG A 677 -16.42 7.11 23.46
N GLY A 678 -15.32 6.83 22.76
CA GLY A 678 -14.69 5.53 22.72
C GLY A 678 -13.97 5.13 24.01
N ASP A 679 -13.38 3.95 23.99
CA ASP A 679 -12.60 3.37 25.09
C ASP A 679 -11.45 4.31 25.50
N PRO A 680 -11.35 4.71 26.78
CA PRO A 680 -10.31 5.61 27.28
C PRO A 680 -8.93 4.95 27.44
N ASP A 681 -8.78 3.65 27.13
CA ASP A 681 -7.48 2.97 27.16
C ASP A 681 -6.44 3.73 26.28
N PRO A 682 -5.22 3.99 26.79
CA PRO A 682 -4.15 4.62 26.02
C PRO A 682 -3.85 3.98 24.66
N ALA A 683 -4.11 2.68 24.50
CA ALA A 683 -3.95 1.97 23.23
C ALA A 683 -5.05 2.27 22.20
N CYS A 684 -6.09 3.01 22.60
CA CYS A 684 -7.25 3.35 21.77
C CYS A 684 -7.32 4.83 21.41
N LEU A 685 -6.54 5.70 22.08
CA LEU A 685 -6.61 7.15 21.90
C LEU A 685 -6.43 7.55 20.44
N ASP A 686 -7.06 8.66 20.07
CA ASP A 686 -6.90 9.23 18.74
C ASP A 686 -5.44 9.69 18.51
N PRO A 687 -5.01 9.88 17.25
CA PRO A 687 -3.61 10.24 16.96
C PRO A 687 -3.10 11.52 17.62
N ASP A 688 -3.97 12.42 18.06
CA ASP A 688 -3.63 13.64 18.81
C ASP A 688 -3.60 13.44 20.34
N GLY A 689 -3.90 12.23 20.80
CA GLY A 689 -3.95 11.84 22.21
C GLY A 689 -5.25 12.18 22.93
N SER A 690 -6.29 12.67 22.23
CA SER A 690 -7.64 12.79 22.80
C SER A 690 -8.26 11.42 23.07
N ARG A 691 -9.37 11.41 23.80
CA ARG A 691 -10.11 10.19 24.03
C ARG A 691 -10.66 9.70 22.69
N ALA A 692 -10.45 8.42 22.42
CA ALA A 692 -10.89 7.76 21.18
C ALA A 692 -12.29 8.17 20.72
N ASP A 693 -12.45 8.43 19.43
CA ASP A 693 -13.75 8.51 18.78
C ASP A 693 -14.31 7.11 18.47
N ILE A 694 -15.65 6.97 18.49
CA ILE A 694 -16.32 5.73 18.10
C ILE A 694 -16.51 5.71 16.57
N GLY A 695 -15.98 4.68 15.91
CA GLY A 695 -16.07 4.50 14.47
C GLY A 695 -14.72 4.62 13.77
N VAL A 696 -14.75 4.76 12.45
CA VAL A 696 -13.57 4.73 11.57
C VAL A 696 -12.90 6.11 11.41
N TYR A 697 -13.70 7.18 11.49
CA TYR A 697 -13.26 8.55 11.23
C TYR A 697 -13.22 9.30 12.56
N GLY A 698 -12.09 9.92 12.89
CA GLY A 698 -11.94 10.77 14.07
C GLY A 698 -12.26 12.25 13.79
N GLY A 699 -12.38 13.02 14.87
CA GLY A 699 -12.77 14.42 14.93
C GLY A 699 -14.18 14.69 14.39
N PRO A 700 -14.74 15.89 14.58
CA PRO A 700 -15.78 16.35 13.70
C PRO A 700 -15.16 16.59 12.31
N GLY A 701 -15.52 15.74 11.35
CA GLY A 701 -14.97 15.75 9.99
C GLY A 701 -15.81 16.55 8.98
N CYS A 702 -16.98 17.05 9.37
CA CYS A 702 -17.76 17.95 8.52
C CYS A 702 -17.16 19.35 8.49
N THR A 703 -17.30 20.04 7.35
CA THR A 703 -17.32 21.52 7.38
C THR A 703 -18.62 21.94 8.07
N PRO A 704 -18.60 22.83 9.08
CA PRO A 704 -19.84 23.31 9.70
C PRO A 704 -20.72 23.97 8.66
N VAL A 705 -21.91 23.43 8.41
CA VAL A 705 -22.88 24.02 7.48
C VAL A 705 -23.96 24.67 8.32
N ALA A 706 -23.96 26.01 8.38
CA ALA A 706 -25.03 26.75 9.03
C ALA A 706 -26.39 26.40 8.38
N PRO A 707 -27.51 26.44 9.13
CA PRO A 707 -28.83 26.20 8.59
C PRO A 707 -29.14 27.07 7.36
N ALA A 708 -29.91 26.57 6.41
CA ALA A 708 -30.39 27.38 5.30
C ALA A 708 -31.17 28.61 5.81
N ALA A 709 -31.17 29.68 5.02
CA ALA A 709 -31.95 30.87 5.33
C ALA A 709 -33.45 30.54 5.43
N VAL A 710 -34.12 31.12 6.43
CA VAL A 710 -35.55 30.90 6.68
C VAL A 710 -36.39 31.33 5.47
N ALA A 711 -37.18 30.40 4.95
CA ALA A 711 -38.04 30.62 3.79
C ALA A 711 -39.48 30.98 4.18
N GLN A 712 -40.18 31.65 3.25
CA GLN A 712 -41.61 31.98 3.38
C GLN A 712 -41.98 32.80 4.62
N LEU A 713 -41.08 33.70 5.07
CA LEU A 713 -41.45 34.66 6.10
C LEU A 713 -42.62 35.52 5.62
N SER A 714 -43.68 35.56 6.43
CA SER A 714 -44.89 36.32 6.17
C SER A 714 -45.32 37.08 7.42
N LEU A 715 -45.99 38.21 7.20
CA LEU A 715 -46.49 39.12 8.24
C LEU A 715 -48.01 39.26 8.09
N ALA A 716 -48.73 39.11 9.19
CA ALA A 716 -50.14 39.45 9.31
C ALA A 716 -50.34 40.58 10.33
N GLU A 717 -50.96 41.69 9.90
CA GLU A 717 -51.32 42.81 10.77
C GLU A 717 -52.76 42.63 11.30
N LEU A 718 -52.88 42.18 12.54
CA LEU A 718 -54.13 42.06 13.29
C LEU A 718 -54.19 43.17 14.37
N SER A 719 -54.50 42.85 15.64
CA SER A 719 -54.32 43.76 16.78
C SER A 719 -52.83 43.95 17.18
N GLY A 720 -51.90 43.68 16.26
CA GLY A 720 -50.45 43.58 16.41
C GLY A 720 -49.82 42.89 15.19
N ALA A 721 -48.49 42.82 15.12
CA ALA A 721 -47.76 42.13 14.05
C ALA A 721 -47.55 40.64 14.41
N SER A 722 -48.03 39.72 13.58
CA SER A 722 -47.80 38.28 13.74
C SER A 722 -47.01 37.74 12.56
N LEU A 723 -45.85 37.15 12.85
CA LEU A 723 -44.94 36.54 11.88
C LEU A 723 -45.13 35.03 11.84
N SER A 724 -45.05 34.45 10.65
CA SER A 724 -44.95 33.00 10.43
C SER A 724 -44.02 32.70 9.26
N TRP A 725 -43.37 31.54 9.29
CA TRP A 725 -42.44 31.07 8.25
C TRP A 725 -42.48 29.56 8.10
N ALA A 726 -41.86 29.03 7.04
CA ALA A 726 -41.71 27.59 6.86
C ALA A 726 -40.63 27.04 7.80
N PRO A 727 -40.84 25.88 8.44
CA PRO A 727 -39.77 25.20 9.16
C PRO A 727 -38.60 24.89 8.22
N ASN A 728 -37.38 25.04 8.72
CA ASN A 728 -36.18 24.52 8.10
C ASN A 728 -36.26 22.98 7.97
N ALA A 729 -35.64 22.43 6.92
CA ALA A 729 -35.68 20.99 6.65
C ALA A 729 -34.61 20.23 7.45
N GLU A 730 -33.60 20.95 7.94
CA GLU A 730 -32.52 20.48 8.77
C GLU A 730 -33.03 20.04 10.16
N ALA A 731 -32.62 18.86 10.61
CA ALA A 731 -33.16 18.21 11.80
C ALA A 731 -32.58 18.75 13.13
N ASP A 732 -31.50 19.51 13.05
CA ASP A 732 -30.69 20.05 14.14
C ASP A 732 -30.98 21.54 14.44
N VAL A 733 -31.99 22.14 13.81
CA VAL A 733 -32.42 23.51 14.15
C VAL A 733 -32.95 23.56 15.59
N ASP A 734 -32.28 24.33 16.44
CA ASP A 734 -32.62 24.50 17.87
C ASP A 734 -33.65 25.61 18.06
N HIS A 735 -33.37 26.80 17.51
CA HIS A 735 -34.23 27.96 17.65
C HIS A 735 -34.10 28.94 16.47
N TYR A 736 -34.97 29.94 16.46
CA TYR A 736 -34.96 31.04 15.51
C TYR A 736 -34.77 32.36 16.26
N VAL A 737 -33.95 33.25 15.70
CA VAL A 737 -33.78 34.62 16.21
C VAL A 737 -34.55 35.57 15.29
N VAL A 738 -35.48 36.30 15.88
CA VAL A 738 -36.33 37.29 15.21
C VAL A 738 -35.73 38.67 15.46
N TYR A 739 -35.43 39.38 14.39
CA TYR A 739 -34.94 40.76 14.45
C TYR A 739 -36.05 41.73 14.06
N ARG A 740 -36.08 42.88 14.75
CA ARG A 740 -36.89 44.04 14.40
C ARG A 740 -35.97 45.21 14.11
N LEU A 741 -36.04 45.70 12.88
CA LEU A 741 -35.21 46.74 12.31
C LEU A 741 -36.05 48.01 12.09
N PRO A 742 -35.43 49.20 12.19
CA PRO A 742 -36.11 50.46 11.92
C PRO A 742 -36.43 50.65 10.42
N ASP A 743 -35.63 50.07 9.51
CA ASP A 743 -35.81 50.09 8.06
C ASP A 743 -35.14 48.88 7.39
N GLU A 744 -35.42 48.65 6.10
CA GLU A 744 -34.91 47.52 5.31
C GLU A 744 -33.40 47.62 4.99
N GLN A 745 -32.77 48.78 5.17
CA GLN A 745 -31.34 48.97 4.90
C GLN A 745 -30.46 48.72 6.14
N THR A 746 -31.07 48.72 7.32
CA THR A 746 -30.38 48.52 8.59
C THR A 746 -29.92 47.07 8.72
N GLN A 747 -28.62 46.87 8.97
CA GLN A 747 -28.07 45.54 9.19
C GLN A 747 -28.51 44.98 10.56
N PRO A 748 -29.01 43.73 10.62
CA PRO A 748 -29.37 43.10 11.89
C PRO A 748 -28.16 42.94 12.81
N GLY A 749 -28.40 43.04 14.12
CA GLY A 749 -27.36 42.94 15.15
C GLY A 749 -27.98 42.78 16.54
N ALA A 750 -27.16 42.60 17.57
CA ALA A 750 -27.63 42.29 18.93
C ALA A 750 -28.64 43.30 19.50
N ALA A 751 -28.53 44.58 19.13
CA ALA A 751 -29.46 45.64 19.55
C ALA A 751 -30.85 45.55 18.91
N HIS A 752 -31.00 44.76 17.84
CA HIS A 752 -32.23 44.60 17.05
C HIS A 752 -32.97 43.28 17.34
N VAL A 753 -32.46 42.44 18.24
CA VAL A 753 -33.10 41.16 18.59
C VAL A 753 -34.42 41.45 19.28
N ALA A 754 -35.50 40.99 18.66
CA ALA A 754 -36.87 41.19 19.12
C ALA A 754 -37.42 39.96 19.86
N GLY A 755 -36.87 38.77 19.57
CA GLY A 755 -37.14 37.55 20.32
C GLY A 755 -36.40 36.33 19.80
N THR A 756 -36.34 35.30 20.63
CA THR A 756 -35.85 33.96 20.27
C THR A 756 -37.00 32.96 20.47
N VAL A 757 -37.28 32.13 19.45
CA VAL A 757 -38.41 31.18 19.48
C VAL A 757 -37.99 29.80 18.99
N ALA A 758 -38.50 28.74 19.61
CA ALA A 758 -38.18 27.36 19.25
C ALA A 758 -39.00 26.81 18.07
N HIS A 759 -39.95 27.59 17.55
CA HIS A 759 -40.87 27.13 16.49
C HIS A 759 -41.16 28.25 15.48
N PRO A 760 -41.61 27.91 14.24
CA PRO A 760 -41.91 28.90 13.21
C PRO A 760 -43.10 29.80 13.51
N GLY A 761 -42.83 30.93 14.17
CA GLY A 761 -43.78 32.02 14.38
C GLY A 761 -43.47 32.87 15.60
N HIS A 762 -43.84 34.16 15.54
CA HIS A 762 -43.68 35.10 16.64
C HIS A 762 -44.74 36.22 16.56
N THR A 763 -45.33 36.61 17.69
CA THR A 763 -46.37 37.64 17.74
C THR A 763 -45.95 38.79 18.65
N PHE A 764 -45.98 40.01 18.12
CA PHE A 764 -45.64 41.23 18.83
C PHE A 764 -46.86 41.88 19.48
N ALA A 765 -46.64 42.58 20.60
CA ALA A 765 -47.63 43.50 21.16
C ALA A 765 -47.90 44.68 20.19
N SER A 766 -49.08 45.28 20.25
CA SER A 766 -49.47 46.40 19.37
C SER A 766 -48.48 47.58 19.38
N SER A 767 -47.84 47.83 20.52
CA SER A 767 -46.81 48.87 20.70
C SER A 767 -45.44 48.57 20.07
N GLN A 768 -45.27 47.38 19.47
CA GLN A 768 -44.03 46.90 18.84
C GLN A 768 -44.29 46.38 17.42
N SER A 769 -45.43 46.74 16.85
CA SER A 769 -45.92 46.17 15.58
C SER A 769 -45.41 46.89 14.33
N ASP A 770 -44.69 48.00 14.48
CA ASP A 770 -44.09 48.80 13.41
C ASP A 770 -42.61 48.43 13.17
N GLY A 771 -42.16 48.44 11.91
CA GLY A 771 -40.77 48.19 11.52
C GLY A 771 -40.59 47.05 10.52
N CYS A 772 -39.33 46.73 10.22
CA CYS A 772 -38.94 45.66 9.30
C CYS A 772 -38.48 44.43 10.08
N PHE A 773 -38.87 43.23 9.65
CA PHE A 773 -38.57 41.99 10.36
C PHE A 773 -37.79 41.03 9.47
N VAL A 774 -36.78 40.39 10.06
CA VAL A 774 -36.02 39.28 9.46
C VAL A 774 -35.81 38.19 10.50
N VAL A 775 -35.69 36.95 10.05
CA VAL A 775 -35.52 35.77 10.91
C VAL A 775 -34.32 34.98 10.42
N VAL A 776 -33.55 34.42 11.37
CA VAL A 776 -32.52 33.42 11.12
C VAL A 776 -32.83 32.15 11.89
N ALA A 777 -32.43 31.01 11.35
CA ALA A 777 -32.38 29.75 12.08
C ALA A 777 -31.00 29.61 12.75
N VAL A 778 -30.98 29.02 13.94
CA VAL A 778 -29.78 28.68 14.70
C VAL A 778 -29.87 27.19 15.04
N ASP A 779 -28.82 26.45 14.72
CA ASP A 779 -28.72 25.03 15.08
C ASP A 779 -28.38 24.84 16.57
N GLN A 780 -28.40 23.59 17.03
CA GLN A 780 -28.02 23.21 18.41
C GLN A 780 -26.56 23.55 18.76
N ASP A 781 -25.78 23.91 17.74
CA ASP A 781 -24.33 24.14 17.78
C ASP A 781 -24.02 25.65 17.85
N GLY A 782 -25.05 26.49 17.67
CA GLY A 782 -24.96 27.94 17.69
C GLY A 782 -24.56 28.57 16.35
N HIS A 783 -24.50 27.81 15.25
CA HIS A 783 -24.29 28.40 13.92
C HIS A 783 -25.55 29.11 13.45
N VAL A 784 -25.36 30.32 12.93
CA VAL A 784 -26.45 31.18 12.48
C VAL A 784 -26.57 31.08 10.97
N GLY A 785 -27.73 30.66 10.49
CA GLY A 785 -28.07 30.62 9.07
C GLY A 785 -28.16 32.01 8.44
N GLY A 786 -28.38 32.04 7.12
CA GLY A 786 -28.63 33.29 6.40
C GLY A 786 -29.93 33.99 6.84
N TYR A 787 -29.99 35.32 6.69
CA TYR A 787 -31.23 36.08 6.93
C TYR A 787 -32.33 35.69 5.95
N SER A 788 -33.55 35.56 6.45
CA SER A 788 -34.76 35.50 5.61
C SER A 788 -34.89 36.75 4.73
N ALA A 789 -35.81 36.69 3.76
CA ALA A 789 -36.34 37.91 3.17
C ALA A 789 -36.97 38.82 4.25
N THR A 790 -36.89 40.13 4.07
CA THR A 790 -37.45 41.13 4.99
C THR A 790 -38.95 41.32 4.76
N VAL A 791 -39.72 41.47 5.84
CA VAL A 791 -41.14 41.86 5.81
C VAL A 791 -41.37 43.12 6.64
N THR A 792 -42.18 44.05 6.16
CA THR A 792 -42.30 45.40 6.75
C THR A 792 -43.74 45.69 7.19
N ALA A 793 -43.90 46.09 8.44
CA ALA A 793 -45.18 46.49 9.02
C ALA A 793 -45.35 48.01 9.01
N GLY A 794 -46.57 48.49 8.72
CA GLY A 794 -46.90 49.91 8.66
C GLY A 794 -46.63 50.59 7.31
N ALA A 795 -46.44 49.83 6.23
CA ALA A 795 -46.36 50.39 4.88
C ALA A 795 -47.74 50.91 4.41
N THR A 796 -48.10 52.12 4.81
CA THR A 796 -49.02 52.94 4.00
C THR A 796 -48.28 53.41 2.75
N ALA A 797 -48.30 52.59 1.71
CA ALA A 797 -48.00 53.04 0.35
C ALA A 797 -49.31 53.18 -0.42
N ALA A 798 -49.89 54.39 -0.37
CA ALA A 798 -50.78 54.82 -1.43
C ALA A 798 -49.93 55.13 -2.67
N GLY A 799 -50.22 54.45 -3.78
CA GLY A 799 -49.62 54.67 -5.11
C GLY A 799 -48.64 53.54 -5.46
N ASP A 800 -48.85 52.74 -6.50
CA ASP A 800 -49.48 53.08 -7.77
C ASP A 800 -50.65 52.13 -8.07
N ALA A 801 -51.87 52.68 -8.08
CA ALA A 801 -52.79 52.26 -9.13
C ALA A 801 -52.03 52.46 -10.46
N PRO A 802 -51.96 51.46 -11.34
CA PRO A 802 -51.21 51.61 -12.58
C PRO A 802 -51.65 52.90 -13.29
N ARG A 803 -50.71 53.76 -13.68
CA ARG A 803 -51.07 55.03 -14.33
C ARG A 803 -51.50 54.84 -15.80
N ALA A 804 -51.18 53.69 -16.38
CA ALA A 804 -51.51 53.32 -17.75
C ALA A 804 -51.68 51.80 -17.89
N LEU A 805 -52.35 51.36 -18.96
CA LEU A 805 -52.44 49.95 -19.30
C LEU A 805 -51.05 49.41 -19.69
N ALA A 806 -50.60 48.33 -19.04
CA ALA A 806 -49.30 47.72 -19.32
C ALA A 806 -49.35 46.18 -19.27
N ILE A 807 -48.50 45.53 -20.07
CA ILE A 807 -48.22 44.10 -19.94
C ILE A 807 -46.94 43.98 -19.12
N ALA A 808 -47.07 43.52 -17.87
CA ALA A 808 -45.98 43.43 -16.91
C ALA A 808 -45.06 42.23 -17.17
N GLY A 809 -45.58 41.18 -17.82
CA GLY A 809 -44.73 40.07 -18.26
C GLY A 809 -45.51 38.90 -18.85
N VAL A 810 -44.80 38.08 -19.61
CA VAL A 810 -45.28 36.78 -20.10
C VAL A 810 -44.21 35.77 -19.76
N ALA A 811 -44.48 34.86 -18.83
CA ALA A 811 -43.50 33.88 -18.36
C ALA A 811 -44.14 32.50 -18.09
N PRO A 812 -43.52 31.41 -18.58
CA PRO A 812 -42.36 31.38 -19.49
C PRO A 812 -42.68 31.91 -20.91
N ASN A 813 -41.69 32.39 -21.67
CA ASN A 813 -41.83 32.78 -23.08
C ASN A 813 -40.44 32.75 -23.78
N PRO A 814 -40.10 31.73 -24.59
CA PRO A 814 -40.97 30.66 -25.10
C PRO A 814 -41.52 29.71 -24.01
N PHE A 815 -42.67 29.08 -24.28
CA PHE A 815 -43.36 28.19 -23.33
C PHE A 815 -43.90 26.92 -23.99
N ASN A 816 -44.11 25.86 -23.22
CA ASN A 816 -44.65 24.57 -23.68
C ASN A 816 -45.56 23.90 -22.62
N PRO A 817 -46.88 23.75 -22.85
CA PRO A 817 -47.73 24.61 -23.64
C PRO A 817 -48.34 25.75 -22.80
N ARG A 818 -47.93 25.93 -21.53
CA ARG A 818 -48.56 26.87 -20.59
C ARG A 818 -47.70 28.11 -20.28
N THR A 819 -48.29 29.30 -20.35
CA THR A 819 -47.68 30.57 -19.93
C THR A 819 -48.65 31.45 -19.15
N THR A 820 -48.12 32.25 -18.23
CA THR A 820 -48.88 33.25 -17.47
C THR A 820 -48.57 34.66 -17.99
N ILE A 821 -49.63 35.39 -18.31
CA ILE A 821 -49.64 36.76 -18.78
C ILE A 821 -50.03 37.65 -17.62
N ARG A 822 -49.12 38.52 -17.19
CA ARG A 822 -49.34 39.52 -16.14
C ARG A 822 -49.57 40.88 -16.78
N PHE A 823 -50.64 41.58 -16.41
CA PHE A 823 -50.96 42.90 -16.94
C PHE A 823 -51.56 43.80 -15.86
N GLU A 824 -51.50 45.11 -16.12
CA GLU A 824 -51.87 46.16 -15.18
C GLU A 824 -53.01 47.00 -15.76
N VAL A 825 -54.09 47.15 -14.99
CA VAL A 825 -55.30 47.87 -15.37
C VAL A 825 -55.38 49.17 -14.57
N PRO A 826 -55.35 50.35 -15.23
CA PRO A 826 -55.24 51.64 -14.55
C PRO A 826 -56.54 52.16 -13.95
N HIS A 827 -57.70 51.70 -14.46
CA HIS A 827 -59.03 52.08 -13.99
C HIS A 827 -59.95 50.87 -14.06
N ALA A 828 -60.86 50.72 -13.10
CA ALA A 828 -61.83 49.61 -13.13
C ALA A 828 -62.73 49.70 -14.37
N GLY A 829 -62.89 48.60 -15.12
CA GLY A 829 -63.62 48.59 -16.39
C GLY A 829 -63.54 47.25 -17.14
N ARG A 830 -64.21 47.15 -18.28
CA ARG A 830 -64.17 45.94 -19.13
C ARG A 830 -62.77 45.77 -19.75
N VAL A 831 -62.20 44.58 -19.62
CA VAL A 831 -60.87 44.21 -20.11
C VAL A 831 -60.98 42.97 -20.98
N GLU A 832 -60.38 43.03 -22.17
CA GLU A 832 -60.28 41.92 -23.12
C GLU A 832 -58.80 41.51 -23.29
N VAL A 833 -58.50 40.23 -23.09
CA VAL A 833 -57.17 39.63 -23.28
C VAL A 833 -57.28 38.56 -24.37
N LEU A 834 -56.71 38.84 -25.53
CA LEU A 834 -56.91 38.09 -26.78
C LEU A 834 -55.57 37.64 -27.35
N ILE A 835 -55.55 36.47 -28.00
CA ILE A 835 -54.37 35.91 -28.67
C ILE A 835 -54.66 35.78 -30.15
N TYR A 836 -53.75 36.26 -30.98
CA TYR A 836 -53.85 36.23 -32.44
C TYR A 836 -52.72 35.40 -33.07
N ASP A 837 -53.02 34.72 -34.17
CA ASP A 837 -51.98 34.16 -35.04
C ASP A 837 -51.36 35.25 -35.95
N MET A 838 -50.26 34.92 -36.64
CA MET A 838 -49.59 35.86 -37.54
C MET A 838 -50.41 36.28 -38.77
N ARG A 839 -51.57 35.65 -39.03
CA ARG A 839 -52.51 36.05 -40.08
C ARG A 839 -53.57 37.04 -39.55
N GLY A 840 -53.51 37.38 -38.26
CA GLY A 840 -54.43 38.31 -37.60
C GLY A 840 -55.75 37.67 -37.18
N ARG A 841 -55.87 36.33 -37.21
CA ARG A 841 -57.06 35.62 -36.72
C ARG A 841 -56.97 35.46 -35.20
N CYS A 842 -58.06 35.75 -34.48
CA CYS A 842 -58.15 35.51 -33.04
C CYS A 842 -58.18 33.99 -32.79
N VAL A 843 -57.21 33.52 -32.02
CA VAL A 843 -57.00 32.11 -31.67
C VAL A 843 -57.67 31.80 -30.34
N ARG A 844 -57.55 32.68 -29.35
CA ARG A 844 -58.10 32.46 -28.00
C ARG A 844 -58.47 33.77 -27.32
N THR A 845 -59.61 33.78 -26.64
CA THR A 845 -59.98 34.82 -25.68
C THR A 845 -59.71 34.31 -24.25
N LEU A 846 -58.76 34.91 -23.54
CA LEU A 846 -58.41 34.51 -22.18
C LEU A 846 -59.24 35.23 -21.12
N THR A 847 -59.67 36.46 -21.41
CA THR A 847 -60.45 37.27 -20.49
C THR A 847 -61.32 38.21 -21.31
N ASP A 848 -62.59 38.32 -20.94
CA ASP A 848 -63.53 39.36 -21.37
C ASP A 848 -64.47 39.64 -20.19
N ALA A 849 -64.02 40.50 -19.28
CA ALA A 849 -64.71 40.75 -18.01
C ALA A 849 -64.43 42.15 -17.46
N VAL A 850 -65.25 42.61 -16.51
CA VAL A 850 -65.00 43.84 -15.77
C VAL A 850 -64.00 43.55 -14.64
N LEU A 851 -62.83 44.19 -14.68
CA LEU A 851 -61.76 44.03 -13.69
C LEU A 851 -61.60 45.30 -12.86
N ALA A 852 -61.21 45.14 -11.59
CA ALA A 852 -60.86 46.26 -10.71
C ALA A 852 -59.52 46.90 -11.13
N VAL A 853 -59.23 48.11 -10.65
CA VAL A 853 -57.90 48.74 -10.81
C VAL A 853 -56.83 47.89 -10.14
N GLY A 854 -55.69 47.67 -10.81
CA GLY A 854 -54.56 46.91 -10.25
C GLY A 854 -53.94 45.90 -11.21
N ARG A 855 -53.15 44.98 -10.65
CA ARG A 855 -52.45 43.90 -11.38
C ARG A 855 -53.36 42.69 -11.52
N HIS A 856 -53.34 42.07 -12.70
CA HIS A 856 -54.14 40.90 -13.06
C HIS A 856 -53.30 39.87 -13.82
N GLU A 857 -53.74 38.62 -13.78
CA GLU A 857 -53.11 37.53 -14.50
C GLU A 857 -54.11 36.75 -15.35
N ALA A 858 -53.68 36.33 -16.54
CA ALA A 858 -54.38 35.40 -17.40
C ALA A 858 -53.44 34.28 -17.85
N VAL A 859 -53.94 33.08 -18.04
CA VAL A 859 -53.13 31.91 -18.41
C VAL A 859 -53.54 31.40 -19.77
N TRP A 860 -52.57 31.18 -20.65
CA TRP A 860 -52.78 30.43 -21.89
C TRP A 860 -52.11 29.07 -21.82
N ASP A 861 -52.84 28.02 -22.16
CA ASP A 861 -52.43 26.61 -22.18
C ASP A 861 -52.13 26.09 -23.59
N GLY A 862 -52.00 27.00 -24.57
CA GLY A 862 -51.66 26.66 -25.95
C GLY A 862 -52.83 26.11 -26.77
N ARG A 863 -54.08 26.31 -26.34
CA ARG A 863 -55.30 25.90 -27.07
C ARG A 863 -56.08 27.07 -27.65
N ASP A 864 -56.86 26.84 -28.71
CA ASP A 864 -57.78 27.83 -29.28
C ASP A 864 -59.15 27.85 -28.56
N ASP A 865 -60.07 28.71 -28.97
CA ASP A 865 -61.41 28.84 -28.35
C ASP A 865 -62.27 27.56 -28.49
N ASP A 866 -62.02 26.73 -29.51
CA ASP A 866 -62.67 25.42 -29.71
C ASP A 866 -62.00 24.29 -28.89
N GLY A 867 -60.93 24.62 -28.13
CA GLY A 867 -60.18 23.68 -27.29
C GLY A 867 -59.14 22.85 -28.04
N ALA A 868 -58.94 23.08 -29.34
CA ALA A 868 -57.92 22.42 -30.14
C ALA A 868 -56.53 23.00 -29.85
N ALA A 869 -55.48 22.18 -29.97
CA ALA A 869 -54.12 22.62 -29.70
C ALA A 869 -53.61 23.55 -30.82
N ALA A 870 -53.12 24.73 -30.44
CA ALA A 870 -52.50 25.68 -31.35
C ALA A 870 -51.16 25.13 -31.90
N SER A 871 -50.79 25.51 -33.12
CA SER A 871 -49.50 25.11 -33.71
C SER A 871 -48.30 25.73 -32.98
N ALA A 872 -47.14 25.07 -32.97
CA ALA A 872 -45.91 25.72 -32.52
C ALA A 872 -45.65 26.95 -33.39
N GLY A 873 -45.24 28.07 -32.79
CA GLY A 873 -45.02 29.30 -33.55
C GLY A 873 -45.18 30.58 -32.73
N VAL A 874 -45.14 31.69 -33.46
CA VAL A 874 -45.28 33.04 -32.90
C VAL A 874 -46.74 33.46 -32.90
N TYR A 875 -47.21 33.98 -31.77
CA TYR A 875 -48.54 34.57 -31.58
C TYR A 875 -48.42 35.99 -31.04
N LEU A 876 -49.47 36.79 -31.21
CA LEU A 876 -49.57 38.14 -30.67
C LEU A 876 -50.64 38.19 -29.58
N LEU A 877 -50.22 38.50 -28.37
CA LEU A 877 -51.09 38.89 -27.26
C LEU A 877 -51.59 40.31 -27.50
N ARG A 878 -52.87 40.57 -27.20
CA ARG A 878 -53.45 41.90 -27.11
C ARG A 878 -54.28 42.02 -25.83
N VAL A 879 -54.01 43.07 -25.05
CA VAL A 879 -54.81 43.47 -23.88
C VAL A 879 -55.48 44.80 -24.19
N VAL A 880 -56.80 44.88 -24.04
CA VAL A 880 -57.61 46.08 -24.28
C VAL A 880 -58.35 46.45 -23.00
N ALA A 881 -58.21 47.69 -22.54
CA ALA A 881 -58.92 48.21 -21.36
C ALA A 881 -59.11 49.72 -21.47
N GLY A 882 -60.32 50.22 -21.17
CA GLY A 882 -60.57 51.67 -21.07
C GLY A 882 -60.27 52.49 -22.34
N GLY A 883 -60.32 51.87 -23.53
CA GLY A 883 -59.97 52.51 -24.81
C GLY A 883 -58.48 52.45 -25.19
N GLU A 884 -57.62 51.94 -24.31
CA GLU A 884 -56.20 51.66 -24.60
C GLU A 884 -55.99 50.20 -25.01
N GLN A 885 -54.95 49.95 -25.81
CA GLN A 885 -54.49 48.60 -26.12
C GLN A 885 -52.97 48.45 -25.97
N ARG A 886 -52.52 47.27 -25.56
CA ARG A 886 -51.11 46.85 -25.54
C ARG A 886 -50.97 45.47 -26.16
N SER A 887 -49.82 45.22 -26.78
CA SER A 887 -49.53 43.93 -27.40
C SER A 887 -48.14 43.42 -27.05
N ALA A 888 -48.00 42.10 -26.99
CA ALA A 888 -46.73 41.42 -26.76
C ALA A 888 -46.62 40.15 -27.61
N LYS A 889 -45.40 39.73 -27.90
CA LYS A 889 -45.12 38.50 -28.65
C LYS A 889 -45.16 37.29 -27.71
N LEU A 890 -45.82 36.23 -28.13
CA LEU A 890 -45.82 34.91 -27.48
C LEU A 890 -45.13 33.90 -28.41
N VAL A 891 -44.31 33.01 -27.86
CA VAL A 891 -43.67 31.91 -28.61
C VAL A 891 -44.05 30.59 -27.98
N LEU A 892 -44.95 29.86 -28.62
CA LEU A 892 -45.33 28.51 -28.23
C LEU A 892 -44.33 27.52 -28.83
N ALA A 893 -43.51 26.92 -27.96
CA ALA A 893 -42.67 25.78 -28.27
C ALA A 893 -43.48 24.49 -28.03
N LYS A 894 -43.31 23.49 -28.89
CA LYS A 894 -43.92 22.16 -28.71
C LYS A 894 -42.92 21.18 -28.14
#